data_AF-A0AAU9XQG9-F1
#
_entry.id   AF-A0AAU9XQG9-F1
#
_cell.length_a   1.000
_cell.length_b   1.000
_cell.length_c   1.000
_cell.angle_alpha   90.00
_cell.angle_beta   90.00
_cell.angle_gamma   90.00
#
_symmetry.space_group_name_H-M   'P 1'
#
loop_
_entity.id
_entity.type
_entity.pdbx_description
1 polymer ?
#
loop_
_entity_poly.entity_id
_entity_poly.type
_entity_poly.pdbx_seq_one_letter_code
_entity_poly.pdbx_strand_id
1 'polypeptide(L)'
;MRTHGFFRFIAFAKFKFRHKQFRKPLKVMLFALMFCSIFFYIFNTLHHSQTYDAVHVAVKNDTMTTTNGTPRRFTGAMGALNIHVWREVCGSSIQNLRQYLLFPHYPDEMFMKLNMLKFQIIDSTIDYGQRIFGFLHPPHSDEYNFAIASDDESELWLSPSDDPNEKQLIARVFKEGVSAWTKKDELHKYPGQISEHLMLSGDRKYYIEVVHKQGVDLGFVQVYWKRRSDSDFYLISSEYLSSHADDVMITKAKDVLHSFLSESYRQDLELKSKSTDHKRLQFQSLPLLPKDSYLPMCDFQSNSLSNGGKVYRYQGRKAVQLSSVYPADDSSALTYKNLRIWPNKIANGDKIHAVTDEIITSLNHKTSKKYFLKRIHKVLNIPGPVHGDLYSVDLELGLQDVSQSFRLSEHVLGKDANHNLCFPRGISWNNKAKVYFILPVKEQGRWVYHFINEITIASSLTGDTNFHVIVVDFESEDIDMTKAFNTTLLHNRHTIIPLKGKFYKTLALNKAVEHIPSIHDVLFLFDLHIDVPLDILDSVRKNTVEGHLVYAPIVGRLHCGSTYVDHKGYWEMEGFGLLSIYKSDWMRFGGMNTKDYNYKWGGEDWDLLDRVINAELKVVRIKHPGLYHHYHTKHKSWN
;
A
#
# COMPACT_ATOMS: atom_id res chain seq x y z
N MET A 1 38.06 -15.92 -64.81
CA MET A 1 39.15 -15.32 -64.00
C MET A 1 38.62 -15.00 -62.62
N ARG A 2 39.29 -15.47 -61.56
CA ARG A 2 39.04 -15.32 -60.10
C ARG A 2 37.92 -16.15 -59.43
N THR A 3 38.29 -17.41 -59.19
CA THR A 3 38.26 -18.21 -57.94
C THR A 3 36.99 -18.36 -57.07
N HIS A 4 36.57 -19.63 -57.00
CA HIS A 4 35.48 -20.25 -56.24
C HIS A 4 35.75 -20.47 -54.74
N GLY A 5 34.67 -20.30 -53.95
CA GLY A 5 34.02 -21.33 -53.11
C GLY A 5 34.86 -22.32 -52.30
N PHE A 6 34.82 -22.18 -50.98
CA PHE A 6 35.20 -23.20 -50.01
C PHE A 6 33.98 -24.03 -49.58
N PHE A 7 34.04 -25.34 -49.82
CA PHE A 7 33.24 -26.38 -49.15
C PHE A 7 34.21 -27.30 -48.42
N ARG A 8 33.94 -27.64 -47.15
CA ARG A 8 34.34 -28.95 -46.58
C ARG A 8 33.50 -29.30 -45.34
N PHE A 9 32.79 -30.43 -45.49
CA PHE A 9 32.19 -31.26 -44.45
C PHE A 9 33.27 -32.01 -43.63
N ILE A 10 32.92 -32.43 -42.39
CA ILE A 10 33.39 -33.58 -41.56
C ILE A 10 32.99 -33.26 -40.09
N ALA A 11 32.49 -34.11 -39.18
CA ALA A 11 31.99 -35.49 -39.16
C ALA A 11 31.30 -35.74 -37.79
N PHE A 12 30.52 -36.82 -37.71
CA PHE A 12 29.84 -37.36 -36.53
C PHE A 12 30.80 -37.89 -35.45
N ALA A 13 30.45 -37.70 -34.17
CA ALA A 13 30.87 -38.58 -33.08
C ALA A 13 29.73 -38.82 -32.08
N LYS A 14 29.18 -40.04 -32.07
CA LYS A 14 28.34 -40.59 -31.00
C LYS A 14 29.26 -41.11 -29.89
N PHE A 15 29.13 -40.61 -28.67
CA PHE A 15 29.74 -41.25 -27.49
C PHE A 15 28.67 -41.76 -26.53
N LYS A 16 28.69 -43.07 -26.29
CA LYS A 16 27.76 -43.84 -25.45
C LYS A 16 28.43 -44.02 -24.09
N PHE A 17 28.00 -43.31 -23.03
CA PHE A 17 28.53 -43.53 -21.68
C PHE A 17 27.62 -44.47 -20.87
N ARG A 18 28.21 -45.55 -20.35
CA ARG A 18 27.58 -46.60 -19.53
C ARG A 18 27.26 -46.08 -18.12
N HIS A 19 25.97 -45.99 -17.79
CA HIS A 19 25.46 -45.77 -16.44
C HIS A 19 25.61 -47.02 -15.57
N LYS A 20 26.56 -47.08 -14.62
CA LYS A 20 26.46 -48.05 -13.49
C LYS A 20 27.21 -47.71 -12.19
N GLN A 21 27.92 -46.59 -12.08
CA GLN A 21 28.76 -46.31 -10.89
C GLN A 21 28.24 -45.23 -9.91
N PHE A 22 27.19 -44.48 -10.27
CA PHE A 22 26.69 -43.36 -9.44
C PHE A 22 25.42 -43.62 -8.61
N ARG A 23 24.90 -44.86 -8.56
CA ARG A 23 23.65 -45.15 -7.82
C ARG A 23 23.79 -45.27 -6.30
N LYS A 24 24.99 -45.51 -5.77
CA LYS A 24 25.21 -45.62 -4.31
C LYS A 24 25.33 -44.26 -3.60
N PRO A 25 26.17 -43.30 -4.06
CA PRO A 25 26.28 -42.01 -3.37
C PRO A 25 25.00 -41.15 -3.50
N LEU A 26 24.26 -41.24 -4.61
CA LEU A 26 23.02 -40.49 -4.80
C LEU A 26 21.88 -40.98 -3.89
N LYS A 27 21.81 -42.29 -3.61
CA LYS A 27 20.82 -42.85 -2.67
C LYS A 27 21.13 -42.47 -1.22
N VAL A 28 22.41 -42.40 -0.84
CA VAL A 28 22.82 -41.95 0.51
C VAL A 28 22.52 -40.47 0.71
N MET A 29 22.75 -39.64 -0.31
CA MET A 29 22.42 -38.21 -0.27
C MET A 29 20.90 -37.97 -0.19
N LEU A 30 20.09 -38.74 -0.93
CA LEU A 30 18.63 -38.68 -0.86
C LEU A 30 18.07 -39.15 0.49
N PHE A 31 18.66 -40.19 1.10
CA PHE A 31 18.29 -40.63 2.45
C PHE A 31 18.68 -39.61 3.53
N ALA A 32 19.84 -38.96 3.42
CA ALA A 32 20.26 -37.90 4.33
C ALA A 32 19.35 -36.66 4.23
N LEU A 33 18.95 -36.26 3.02
CA LEU A 33 18.03 -35.15 2.80
C LEU A 33 16.61 -35.47 3.33
N MET A 34 16.15 -36.72 3.21
CA MET A 34 14.87 -37.15 3.76
C MET A 34 14.88 -37.25 5.29
N PHE A 35 15.99 -37.70 5.88
CA PHE A 35 16.15 -37.69 7.34
C PHE A 35 16.24 -36.27 7.89
N CYS A 36 16.95 -35.35 7.22
CA CYS A 36 16.97 -33.94 7.61
C CYS A 36 15.59 -33.27 7.50
N SER A 37 14.80 -33.58 6.46
CA SER A 37 13.44 -33.02 6.34
C SER A 37 12.46 -33.61 7.37
N ILE A 38 12.60 -34.89 7.72
CA ILE A 38 11.83 -35.51 8.81
C ILE A 38 12.27 -34.95 10.17
N PHE A 39 13.57 -34.74 10.42
CA PHE A 39 14.05 -34.10 11.64
C PHE A 39 13.58 -32.64 11.72
N PHE A 40 13.60 -31.90 10.62
CA PHE A 40 13.11 -30.52 10.55
C PHE A 40 11.59 -30.45 10.74
N TYR A 41 10.83 -31.43 10.22
CA TYR A 41 9.39 -31.53 10.41
C TYR A 41 9.06 -31.90 11.86
N ILE A 42 9.73 -32.92 12.43
CA ILE A 42 9.55 -33.37 13.82
C ILE A 42 9.95 -32.26 14.80
N PHE A 43 11.07 -31.56 14.59
CA PHE A 43 11.51 -30.43 15.41
C PHE A 43 10.53 -29.24 15.33
N ASN A 44 9.97 -28.95 14.15
CA ASN A 44 8.91 -27.94 14.02
C ASN A 44 7.59 -28.38 14.68
N THR A 45 7.18 -29.64 14.57
CA THR A 45 5.93 -30.12 15.21
C THR A 45 6.04 -30.27 16.74
N LEU A 46 7.22 -30.59 17.29
CA LEU A 46 7.45 -30.64 18.73
C LEU A 46 7.56 -29.24 19.36
N HIS A 47 8.09 -28.24 18.64
CA HIS A 47 8.06 -26.85 19.10
C HIS A 47 6.70 -26.17 18.92
N HIS A 48 5.90 -26.57 17.92
CA HIS A 48 4.56 -26.01 17.70
C HIS A 48 3.52 -26.52 18.73
N SER A 49 3.81 -27.61 19.46
CA SER A 49 2.92 -28.18 20.48
C SER A 49 3.10 -27.58 21.87
N GLN A 50 4.15 -26.78 22.14
CA GLN A 50 4.38 -26.13 23.44
C GLN A 50 4.10 -24.63 23.45
N THR A 51 3.66 -24.05 22.32
CA THR A 51 3.50 -22.60 22.16
C THR A 51 2.05 -22.09 22.25
N TYR A 52 1.10 -22.91 22.68
CA TYR A 52 -0.31 -22.51 22.84
C TYR A 52 -0.84 -22.43 24.29
N ASP A 53 0.00 -22.68 25.30
CA ASP A 53 -0.40 -22.52 26.71
C ASP A 53 0.54 -21.56 27.44
N ALA A 54 0.47 -20.27 27.09
CA ALA A 54 1.06 -19.20 27.92
C ALA A 54 0.47 -17.80 27.64
N VAL A 55 -0.84 -17.67 27.37
CA VAL A 55 -1.55 -16.37 27.49
C VAL A 55 -2.93 -16.60 28.12
N HIS A 56 -2.96 -17.19 29.30
CA HIS A 56 -4.10 -17.11 30.20
C HIS A 56 -3.59 -16.88 31.62
N VAL A 57 -3.30 -15.61 31.95
CA VAL A 57 -3.15 -15.18 33.34
C VAL A 57 -3.91 -13.86 33.55
N ALA A 58 -5.10 -14.05 34.14
CA ALA A 58 -5.76 -13.19 35.11
C ALA A 58 -6.11 -11.74 34.73
N VAL A 59 -7.17 -11.56 33.93
CA VAL A 59 -8.15 -10.51 34.24
C VAL A 59 -9.05 -11.07 35.34
N LYS A 60 -8.67 -10.85 36.60
CA LYS A 60 -9.57 -11.12 37.72
C LYS A 60 -10.62 -10.01 37.71
N ASN A 61 -11.85 -10.36 37.33
CA ASN A 61 -13.03 -9.50 37.46
C ASN A 61 -13.29 -9.23 38.93
N ASP A 62 -12.68 -8.18 39.49
CA ASP A 62 -13.23 -7.54 40.68
C ASP A 62 -14.33 -6.58 40.22
N THR A 63 -15.55 -6.93 40.58
CA THR A 63 -16.77 -6.13 40.45
C THR A 63 -16.53 -4.69 40.90
N MET A 64 -16.61 -3.75 39.95
CA MET A 64 -16.62 -2.31 40.24
C MET A 64 -17.91 -1.94 40.99
N THR A 65 -17.84 -1.84 42.31
CA THR A 65 -18.74 -0.96 43.06
C THR A 65 -18.33 0.49 42.80
N THR A 66 -19.24 1.25 42.22
CA THR A 66 -19.13 2.68 41.95
C THR A 66 -19.02 3.48 43.25
N THR A 67 -17.83 4.05 43.50
CA THR A 67 -17.69 5.21 44.40
C THR A 67 -16.89 6.28 43.68
N ASN A 68 -17.52 7.46 43.56
CA ASN A 68 -16.89 8.71 43.12
C ASN A 68 -15.50 8.86 43.78
N GLY A 69 -14.45 8.80 42.97
CA GLY A 69 -13.07 8.94 43.43
C GLY A 69 -12.23 9.57 42.34
N THR A 70 -11.51 10.63 42.71
CA THR A 70 -10.38 11.22 41.99
C THR A 70 -9.57 10.18 41.20
N PRO A 71 -9.11 10.48 39.97
CA PRO A 71 -8.35 9.53 39.17
C PRO A 71 -7.16 9.01 39.96
N ARG A 72 -7.06 7.67 40.12
CA ARG A 72 -5.91 7.01 40.74
C ARG A 72 -4.65 7.43 39.98
N ARG A 73 -3.81 8.26 40.61
CA ARG A 73 -2.47 8.57 40.14
C ARG A 73 -1.64 7.30 40.31
N PHE A 74 -1.38 6.56 39.23
CA PHE A 74 -0.50 5.40 39.26
C PHE A 74 0.91 5.90 39.59
N THR A 75 1.45 5.58 40.77
CA THR A 75 2.87 5.79 41.06
C THR A 75 3.69 4.79 40.26
N GLY A 76 4.79 5.21 39.62
CA GLY A 76 5.64 4.33 38.81
C GLY A 76 6.07 3.06 39.55
N ALA A 77 6.02 1.91 38.87
CA ALA A 77 6.33 0.61 39.44
C ALA A 77 7.84 0.34 39.34
N MET A 78 8.49 0.06 40.48
CA MET A 78 9.88 -0.43 40.51
C MET A 78 9.98 -1.79 39.81
N GLY A 79 11.11 -2.08 39.17
CA GLY A 79 11.34 -3.33 38.45
C GLY A 79 10.66 -3.42 37.09
N ALA A 80 10.10 -2.32 36.59
CA ALA A 80 9.27 -2.31 35.38
C ALA A 80 9.67 -1.19 34.39
N LEU A 81 9.35 -1.40 33.13
CA LEU A 81 9.47 -0.41 32.05
C LEU A 81 8.19 -0.40 31.20
N ASN A 82 7.85 0.75 30.64
CA ASN A 82 6.79 0.91 29.65
C ASN A 82 7.29 0.42 28.29
N ILE A 83 6.44 -0.27 27.54
CA ILE A 83 6.72 -0.72 26.18
C ILE A 83 5.56 -0.32 25.28
N HIS A 84 5.89 0.42 24.23
CA HIS A 84 5.01 0.74 23.11
C HIS A 84 5.51 -0.04 21.89
N VAL A 85 4.62 -0.77 21.23
CA VAL A 85 4.96 -1.58 20.05
C VAL A 85 4.11 -1.17 18.86
N TRP A 86 4.76 -0.88 17.75
CA TRP A 86 4.15 -0.70 16.43
C TRP A 86 4.39 -1.96 15.61
N ARG A 87 3.32 -2.64 15.24
CA ARG A 87 3.30 -3.88 14.44
C ARG A 87 3.22 -3.56 12.96
N GLU A 88 3.67 -4.52 12.15
CA GLU A 88 3.71 -4.43 10.69
C GLU A 88 4.59 -3.28 10.16
N VAL A 89 5.48 -2.74 11.01
CA VAL A 89 6.50 -1.78 10.58
C VAL A 89 7.62 -2.58 9.95
N CYS A 90 7.73 -2.48 8.65
CA CYS A 90 8.66 -3.29 7.90
C CYS A 90 10.12 -2.85 8.05
N GLY A 91 11.05 -3.73 7.65
CA GLY A 91 12.48 -3.39 7.50
C GLY A 91 13.25 -3.42 8.82
N SER A 92 14.55 -3.19 8.76
CA SER A 92 15.45 -3.31 9.92
C SER A 92 15.94 -1.98 10.47
N SER A 93 15.58 -0.85 9.85
CA SER A 93 16.13 0.45 10.22
C SER A 93 15.20 1.27 11.12
N ILE A 94 15.77 2.00 12.07
CA ILE A 94 15.05 3.00 12.89
C ILE A 94 14.38 4.06 12.01
N GLN A 95 14.96 4.35 10.83
CA GLN A 95 14.33 5.27 9.88
C GLN A 95 12.97 4.76 9.39
N ASN A 96 12.79 3.44 9.23
CA ASN A 96 11.49 2.86 8.85
C ASN A 96 10.44 3.12 9.93
N LEU A 97 10.83 3.04 11.21
CA LEU A 97 9.96 3.34 12.33
C LEU A 97 9.62 4.83 12.41
N ARG A 98 10.60 5.73 12.21
CA ARG A 98 10.35 7.18 12.22
C ARG A 98 9.48 7.69 11.07
N GLN A 99 9.46 6.97 9.95
CA GLN A 99 8.60 7.27 8.81
C GLN A 99 7.24 6.60 8.91
N TYR A 100 7.04 5.72 9.90
CA TYR A 100 5.77 5.06 10.11
C TYR A 100 4.74 6.05 10.65
N LEU A 101 3.57 6.10 10.00
CA LEU A 101 2.56 7.13 10.21
C LEU A 101 2.21 7.35 11.69
N LEU A 102 2.13 6.30 12.51
CA LEU A 102 1.69 6.47 13.89
C LEU A 102 2.84 6.87 14.83
N PHE A 103 4.09 6.50 14.53
CA PHE A 103 5.22 6.69 15.45
C PHE A 103 5.57 8.19 15.64
N PRO A 104 5.95 8.65 16.85
CA PRO A 104 6.14 7.90 18.10
C PRO A 104 4.88 7.79 18.96
N HIS A 105 3.72 8.08 18.40
CA HIS A 105 2.43 8.05 19.09
C HIS A 105 1.60 6.81 18.68
N TYR A 106 0.49 6.53 19.36
CA TYR A 106 -0.47 5.46 19.00
C TYR A 106 0.16 4.12 18.58
N PRO A 107 0.94 3.47 19.44
CA PRO A 107 1.36 2.09 19.20
C PRO A 107 0.14 1.16 19.14
N ASP A 108 0.31 0.04 18.43
CA ASP A 108 -0.69 -1.02 18.37
C ASP A 108 -0.84 -1.71 19.74
N GLU A 109 0.25 -1.76 20.52
CA GLU A 109 0.28 -2.31 21.86
C GLU A 109 0.96 -1.35 22.85
N MET A 110 0.33 -1.15 24.00
CA MET A 110 0.89 -0.44 25.15
C MET A 110 0.81 -1.33 26.38
N PHE A 111 1.95 -1.63 27.00
CA PHE A 111 1.97 -2.41 28.24
C PHE A 111 3.18 -2.08 29.09
N MET A 112 3.11 -2.46 30.37
CA MET A 112 4.27 -2.43 31.25
C MET A 112 4.88 -3.83 31.34
N LYS A 113 6.19 -3.94 31.14
CA LYS A 113 6.92 -5.19 31.37
C LYS A 113 7.20 -5.34 32.87
N LEU A 114 6.36 -6.10 33.55
CA LEU A 114 6.51 -6.47 34.96
C LEU A 114 7.46 -7.68 35.11
N ASN A 115 8.04 -7.84 36.31
CA ASN A 115 8.88 -8.99 36.69
C ASN A 115 10.09 -9.24 35.77
N MET A 116 10.59 -8.17 35.14
CA MET A 116 11.87 -8.23 34.42
C MET A 116 12.97 -8.46 35.45
N LEU A 117 13.97 -9.32 35.18
CA LEU A 117 15.15 -9.47 36.06
C LEU A 117 16.26 -8.49 35.68
N LYS A 118 16.45 -8.30 34.38
CA LYS A 118 17.51 -7.52 33.75
C LYS A 118 16.97 -6.81 32.52
N PHE A 119 17.53 -5.67 32.12
CA PHE A 119 17.10 -4.89 30.95
C PHE A 119 17.38 -5.64 29.64
N GLN A 120 16.51 -6.61 29.36
CA GLN A 120 16.52 -7.45 28.19
C GLN A 120 15.07 -7.72 27.78
N ILE A 121 14.73 -7.31 26.56
CA ILE A 121 13.43 -7.57 25.95
C ILE A 121 13.64 -8.50 24.77
N ILE A 122 12.80 -9.53 24.69
CA ILE A 122 12.74 -10.47 23.57
C ILE A 122 11.31 -10.43 23.05
N ASP A 123 11.17 -10.26 21.74
CA ASP A 123 9.92 -10.39 21.02
C ASP A 123 10.19 -11.26 19.79
N SER A 124 9.52 -12.41 19.72
CA SER A 124 9.72 -13.41 18.66
C SER A 124 8.93 -13.13 17.39
N THR A 125 8.26 -11.98 17.30
CA THR A 125 7.56 -11.54 16.09
C THR A 125 8.49 -10.81 15.13
N ILE A 126 8.02 -10.59 13.91
CA ILE A 126 8.74 -9.91 12.83
C ILE A 126 8.07 -8.57 12.52
N ASP A 127 8.78 -7.72 11.79
CA ASP A 127 8.30 -6.44 11.28
C ASP A 127 7.59 -5.60 12.36
N TYR A 128 8.35 -5.24 13.41
CA TYR A 128 7.87 -4.33 14.45
C TYR A 128 8.89 -3.24 14.75
N GLY A 129 8.40 -2.15 15.33
CA GLY A 129 9.20 -1.18 16.05
C GLY A 129 8.73 -1.09 17.49
N GLN A 130 9.63 -0.82 18.42
CA GLN A 130 9.27 -0.67 19.82
C GLN A 130 10.00 0.49 20.46
N ARG A 131 9.32 1.12 21.42
CA ARG A 131 9.87 2.13 22.31
C ARG A 131 9.73 1.60 23.74
N ILE A 132 10.86 1.38 24.40
CA ILE A 132 10.93 0.86 25.76
C ILE A 132 11.46 1.98 26.65
N PHE A 133 10.74 2.38 27.69
CA PHE A 133 11.12 3.55 28.46
C PHE A 133 10.68 3.52 29.92
N GLY A 134 11.32 4.36 30.72
CA GLY A 134 11.08 4.51 32.15
C GLY A 134 12.16 5.37 32.79
N PHE A 135 12.54 5.02 34.02
CA PHE A 135 13.58 5.71 34.76
C PHE A 135 14.65 4.73 35.25
N LEU A 136 15.90 5.18 35.18
CA LEU A 136 17.09 4.56 35.77
C LEU A 136 17.38 5.19 37.14
N HIS A 137 17.71 4.35 38.11
CA HIS A 137 18.11 4.72 39.48
C HIS A 137 19.53 4.16 39.74
N PRO A 138 20.60 4.96 39.57
CA PRO A 138 21.96 4.50 39.82
C PRO A 138 22.14 4.11 41.30
N PRO A 139 22.84 3.01 41.63
CA PRO A 139 23.08 2.63 43.03
C PRO A 139 23.99 3.61 43.77
N HIS A 140 24.92 4.24 43.05
CA HIS A 140 25.94 5.13 43.60
C HIS A 140 26.24 6.26 42.61
N SER A 141 26.67 7.41 43.14
CA SER A 141 27.18 8.50 42.32
C SER A 141 28.57 8.13 41.77
N ASP A 142 28.66 7.93 40.46
CA ASP A 142 29.87 7.44 39.78
C ASP A 142 29.81 7.78 38.27
N GLU A 143 30.91 7.54 37.57
CA GLU A 143 30.96 7.53 36.12
C GLU A 143 30.52 6.17 35.57
N TYR A 144 29.51 6.20 34.70
CA TYR A 144 28.96 5.02 34.05
C TYR A 144 29.23 5.07 32.54
N ASN A 145 29.54 3.92 31.95
CA ASN A 145 29.36 3.70 30.51
C ASN A 145 28.13 2.83 30.30
N PHE A 146 27.39 3.09 29.23
CA PHE A 146 26.28 2.27 28.79
C PHE A 146 26.66 1.54 27.51
N ALA A 147 26.07 0.37 27.30
CA ALA A 147 26.19 -0.34 26.04
C ALA A 147 24.86 -0.96 25.60
N ILE A 148 24.68 -1.14 24.30
CA ILE A 148 23.48 -1.75 23.72
C ILE A 148 23.84 -2.84 22.70
N ALA A 149 23.07 -3.93 22.74
CA ALA A 149 23.08 -5.01 21.76
C ALA A 149 21.64 -5.31 21.33
N SER A 150 21.40 -5.52 20.04
CA SER A 150 20.08 -5.83 19.50
C SER A 150 20.17 -6.62 18.21
N ASP A 151 19.15 -7.43 17.94
CA ASP A 151 18.88 -7.83 16.57
C ASP A 151 18.30 -6.62 15.83
N ASP A 152 18.74 -6.36 14.61
CA ASP A 152 18.48 -5.12 13.89
C ASP A 152 18.81 -3.80 14.64
N GLU A 153 18.43 -2.65 14.09
CA GLU A 153 18.88 -1.33 14.58
C GLU A 153 18.21 -0.92 15.90
N SER A 154 19.01 -0.32 16.78
CA SER A 154 18.53 0.25 18.03
C SER A 154 19.26 1.53 18.41
N GLU A 155 18.59 2.36 19.19
CA GLU A 155 19.11 3.58 19.80
C GLU A 155 18.79 3.57 21.29
N LEU A 156 19.79 3.89 22.12
CA LEU A 156 19.67 4.09 23.55
C LEU A 156 19.78 5.58 23.86
N TRP A 157 18.74 6.10 24.50
CA TRP A 157 18.59 7.49 24.90
C TRP A 157 18.59 7.61 26.42
N LEU A 158 19.30 8.59 26.96
CA LEU A 158 19.33 8.90 28.38
C LEU A 158 19.18 10.41 28.58
N SER A 159 18.33 10.80 29.51
CA SER A 159 18.20 12.20 29.96
C SER A 159 19.17 12.50 31.08
N PRO A 160 19.74 13.72 31.16
CA PRO A 160 20.51 14.17 32.31
C PRO A 160 19.63 14.44 33.56
N SER A 161 18.31 14.33 33.42
CA SER A 161 17.32 14.48 34.49
C SER A 161 16.19 13.43 34.35
N ASP A 162 15.11 13.61 35.11
CA ASP A 162 13.89 12.83 34.93
C ASP A 162 12.94 13.41 33.88
N ASP A 163 13.33 14.47 33.17
CA ASP A 163 12.55 15.02 32.05
C ASP A 163 12.84 14.24 30.75
N PRO A 164 11.85 13.57 30.13
CA PRO A 164 12.01 12.89 28.84
C PRO A 164 12.34 13.82 27.66
N ASN A 165 12.16 15.14 27.79
CA ASN A 165 12.47 16.12 26.75
C ASN A 165 13.96 16.47 26.68
N GLU A 166 14.73 16.20 27.74
CA GLU A 166 16.17 16.47 27.79
C GLU A 166 17.03 15.26 27.33
N LYS A 167 16.39 14.18 26.87
CA LYS A 167 17.09 12.94 26.47
C LYS A 167 18.06 13.15 25.32
N GLN A 168 19.20 12.47 25.40
CA GLN A 168 20.26 12.47 24.41
C GLN A 168 20.57 11.04 23.97
N LEU A 169 20.94 10.87 22.70
CA LEU A 169 21.39 9.59 22.17
C LEU A 169 22.77 9.27 22.74
N ILE A 170 22.89 8.17 23.48
CA ILE A 170 24.14 7.80 24.15
C ILE A 170 24.80 6.53 23.58
N ALA A 171 24.02 5.64 22.96
CA ALA A 171 24.55 4.46 22.28
C ALA A 171 23.57 3.96 21.19
N ARG A 172 24.05 3.19 20.22
CA ARG A 172 23.22 2.61 19.14
C ARG A 172 23.86 1.40 18.46
N VAL A 173 23.02 0.48 18.01
CA VAL A 173 23.37 -0.51 16.97
C VAL A 173 22.96 0.08 15.63
N PHE A 174 23.94 0.54 14.85
CA PHE A 174 23.68 1.24 13.58
C PHE A 174 24.87 1.14 12.63
N LYS A 175 24.58 1.08 11.33
CA LYS A 175 25.58 1.22 10.26
C LYS A 175 24.94 1.90 9.06
N GLU A 176 25.57 2.97 8.58
CA GLU A 176 25.01 3.74 7.47
C GLU A 176 24.89 2.90 6.18
N GLY A 177 23.72 2.95 5.57
CA GLY A 177 23.43 2.34 4.27
C GLY A 177 23.23 0.83 4.27
N VAL A 178 23.33 0.14 5.42
CA VAL A 178 23.14 -1.33 5.52
C VAL A 178 22.48 -1.71 6.84
N SER A 179 21.71 -2.80 6.86
CA SER A 179 21.12 -3.35 8.09
C SER A 179 22.21 -3.67 9.13
N ALA A 180 22.05 -3.17 10.35
CA ALA A 180 22.94 -3.41 11.48
C ALA A 180 22.24 -4.22 12.55
N TRP A 181 22.93 -5.23 13.09
CA TRP A 181 22.41 -6.15 14.11
C TRP A 181 23.60 -6.77 14.87
N THR A 182 23.37 -7.33 16.05
CA THR A 182 24.41 -7.99 16.86
C THR A 182 23.91 -9.33 17.36
N LYS A 183 24.83 -10.21 17.78
CA LYS A 183 24.47 -11.32 18.67
C LYS A 183 24.19 -10.77 20.07
N LYS A 184 23.55 -11.58 20.91
CA LYS A 184 23.46 -11.30 22.35
C LYS A 184 24.87 -11.15 22.93
N ASP A 185 25.03 -10.21 23.85
CA ASP A 185 26.29 -9.90 24.54
C ASP A 185 27.44 -9.39 23.63
N GLU A 186 27.19 -9.10 22.35
CA GLU A 186 28.19 -8.60 21.40
C GLU A 186 28.26 -7.07 21.41
N LEU A 187 29.12 -6.49 22.25
CA LEU A 187 29.17 -5.04 22.53
C LEU A 187 30.19 -4.23 21.69
N HIS A 188 31.01 -4.91 20.89
CA HIS A 188 32.15 -4.29 20.19
C HIS A 188 32.09 -4.43 18.66
N LYS A 189 30.90 -4.64 18.08
CA LYS A 189 30.72 -4.81 16.63
C LYS A 189 30.65 -3.49 15.87
N TYR A 190 30.03 -2.47 16.46
CA TYR A 190 29.88 -1.13 15.87
C TYR A 190 30.45 -0.03 16.79
N PRO A 191 31.06 1.03 16.22
CA PRO A 191 31.72 2.09 16.99
C PRO A 191 30.78 2.98 17.82
N GLY A 192 29.46 2.77 17.78
CA GLY A 192 28.47 3.51 18.56
C GLY A 192 27.73 2.69 19.63
N GLN A 193 28.10 1.42 19.84
CA GLN A 193 27.39 0.56 20.79
C GLN A 193 27.67 0.89 22.26
N ILE A 194 28.74 1.64 22.54
CA ILE A 194 29.17 2.00 23.90
C ILE A 194 29.18 3.53 24.00
N SER A 195 28.62 4.06 25.07
CA SER A 195 28.58 5.49 25.34
C SER A 195 29.92 6.02 25.86
N GLU A 196 30.09 7.34 25.76
CA GLU A 196 31.04 8.08 26.58
C GLU A 196 30.75 7.88 28.08
N HIS A 197 31.70 8.29 28.93
CA HIS A 197 31.52 8.28 30.37
C HIS A 197 30.49 9.34 30.80
N LEU A 198 29.47 8.92 31.54
CA LEU A 198 28.38 9.77 32.03
C LEU A 198 28.39 9.79 33.56
N MET A 199 28.53 10.97 34.15
CA MET A 199 28.46 11.14 35.60
C MET A 199 27.00 11.13 36.04
N LEU A 200 26.61 10.14 36.86
CA LEU A 200 25.27 10.01 37.41
C LEU A 200 25.31 10.08 38.94
N SER A 201 24.23 10.55 39.55
CA SER A 201 24.10 10.64 41.01
C SER A 201 23.12 9.58 41.53
N GLY A 202 23.49 8.87 42.59
CA GLY A 202 22.68 7.76 43.13
C GLY A 202 21.41 8.20 43.87
N ASP A 203 21.24 9.49 44.13
CA ASP A 203 20.06 10.10 44.74
C ASP A 203 19.06 10.68 43.72
N ARG A 204 19.37 10.55 42.42
CA ARG A 204 18.54 11.04 41.32
C ARG A 204 18.11 9.88 40.42
N LYS A 205 16.96 10.06 39.79
CA LYS A 205 16.49 9.19 38.71
C LYS A 205 16.68 9.88 37.35
N TYR A 206 16.89 9.09 36.31
CA TYR A 206 17.19 9.56 34.96
C TYR A 206 16.25 8.90 33.97
N TYR A 207 15.62 9.68 33.08
CA TYR A 207 14.77 9.08 32.04
C TYR A 207 15.63 8.28 31.06
N ILE A 208 15.25 7.02 30.81
CA ILE A 208 15.95 6.11 29.90
C ILE A 208 14.97 5.56 28.87
N GLU A 209 15.41 5.49 27.61
CA GLU A 209 14.57 5.03 26.50
C GLU A 209 15.39 4.25 25.47
N VAL A 210 14.82 3.17 24.97
CA VAL A 210 15.32 2.41 23.83
C VAL A 210 14.30 2.54 22.71
N VAL A 211 14.76 2.96 21.53
CA VAL A 211 14.01 2.83 20.28
C VAL A 211 14.65 1.69 19.50
N HIS A 212 13.87 0.69 19.13
CA HIS A 212 14.36 -0.54 18.51
C HIS A 212 13.50 -0.94 17.32
N LYS A 213 14.14 -1.34 16.23
CA LYS A 213 13.49 -1.86 15.04
C LYS A 213 13.86 -3.33 14.85
N GLN A 214 12.86 -4.17 14.56
CA GLN A 214 13.05 -5.57 14.17
C GLN A 214 12.38 -5.86 12.83
N GLY A 215 13.14 -6.42 11.89
CA GLY A 215 12.69 -6.82 10.56
C GLY A 215 12.27 -8.28 10.49
N VAL A 216 13.22 -9.21 10.53
CA VAL A 216 12.97 -10.66 10.38
C VAL A 216 13.64 -11.45 11.50
N ASP A 217 13.22 -12.70 11.72
CA ASP A 217 13.74 -13.58 12.78
C ASP A 217 13.46 -13.07 14.22
N LEU A 218 14.18 -13.60 15.21
CA LEU A 218 13.93 -13.39 16.64
C LEU A 218 14.49 -12.05 17.13
N GLY A 219 13.61 -11.09 17.40
CA GLY A 219 13.98 -9.79 17.92
C GLY A 219 14.43 -9.82 19.38
N PHE A 220 15.51 -9.11 19.67
CA PHE A 220 15.94 -8.85 21.05
C PHE A 220 16.61 -7.50 21.18
N VAL A 221 16.57 -6.93 22.40
CA VAL A 221 17.42 -5.81 22.79
C VAL A 221 17.90 -5.99 24.23
N GLN A 222 19.16 -5.63 24.48
CA GLN A 222 19.86 -5.76 25.75
C GLN A 222 20.58 -4.44 26.06
N VAL A 223 20.38 -3.92 27.27
CA VAL A 223 21.04 -2.70 27.75
C VAL A 223 21.95 -3.04 28.92
N TYR A 224 23.20 -2.64 28.78
CA TYR A 224 24.26 -2.87 29.74
C TYR A 224 24.76 -1.54 30.30
N TRP A 225 25.39 -1.64 31.47
CA TRP A 225 26.21 -0.59 32.01
C TRP A 225 27.46 -1.16 32.67
N LYS A 226 28.41 -0.28 32.97
CA LYS A 226 29.47 -0.55 33.93
C LYS A 226 29.89 0.75 34.60
N ARG A 227 30.33 0.67 35.84
CA ARG A 227 31.00 1.80 36.49
C ARG A 227 32.45 1.85 36.05
N ARG A 228 33.09 2.99 36.27
CA ARG A 228 34.53 3.16 36.02
C ARG A 228 35.41 2.13 36.73
N SER A 229 34.98 1.68 37.91
CA SER A 229 35.70 0.68 38.72
C SER A 229 35.47 -0.78 38.29
N ASP A 230 34.46 -1.04 37.45
CA ASP A 230 34.10 -2.39 37.01
C ASP A 230 34.91 -2.79 35.75
N SER A 231 35.37 -4.05 35.69
CA SER A 231 36.08 -4.59 34.53
C SER A 231 35.16 -4.85 33.33
N ASP A 232 33.96 -5.35 33.60
CA ASP A 232 33.04 -5.89 32.61
C ASP A 232 31.69 -5.16 32.59
N PHE A 233 31.00 -5.25 31.46
CA PHE A 233 29.62 -4.77 31.32
C PHE A 233 28.62 -5.77 31.91
N TYR A 234 27.64 -5.24 32.64
CA TYR A 234 26.52 -6.03 33.19
C TYR A 234 25.20 -5.50 32.64
N LEU A 235 24.27 -6.40 32.32
CA LEU A 235 22.89 -6.00 32.06
C LEU A 235 22.34 -5.25 33.26
N ILE A 236 21.65 -4.13 33.01
CA ILE A 236 21.06 -3.32 34.08
C ILE A 236 20.02 -4.17 34.83
N SER A 237 20.20 -4.33 36.13
CA SER A 237 19.25 -5.06 36.98
C SER A 237 17.94 -4.30 37.09
N SER A 238 16.83 -5.01 37.09
CA SER A 238 15.49 -4.43 37.22
C SER A 238 15.29 -3.60 38.49
N GLU A 239 16.02 -3.89 39.56
CA GLU A 239 15.97 -3.12 40.82
C GLU A 239 16.36 -1.65 40.63
N TYR A 240 17.13 -1.33 39.58
CA TYR A 240 17.55 0.02 39.22
C TYR A 240 16.62 0.68 38.19
N LEU A 241 15.47 0.08 37.89
CA LEU A 241 14.55 0.56 36.86
C LEU A 241 13.14 0.78 37.44
N SER A 242 12.43 1.78 36.93
CA SER A 242 11.02 1.99 37.26
C SER A 242 10.21 2.52 36.09
N SER A 243 8.91 2.22 36.06
CA SER A 243 8.02 2.66 34.98
C SER A 243 7.68 4.16 35.03
N HIS A 244 7.21 4.67 33.90
CA HIS A 244 6.68 6.02 33.75
C HIS A 244 5.16 6.05 34.05
N ALA A 245 4.77 6.80 35.08
CA ALA A 245 3.43 6.86 35.64
C ALA A 245 2.34 7.46 34.71
N ASP A 246 2.68 8.49 33.93
CA ASP A 246 1.69 9.32 33.22
C ASP A 246 1.30 8.81 31.81
N ASP A 247 1.68 7.58 31.45
CA ASP A 247 1.44 7.00 30.12
C ASP A 247 -0.01 6.49 29.91
N VAL A 248 -0.91 6.70 30.89
CA VAL A 248 -2.24 6.08 30.99
C VAL A 248 -3.40 7.09 31.05
N MET A 249 -3.21 8.35 30.64
CA MET A 249 -4.35 9.27 30.47
C MET A 249 -5.07 8.94 29.15
N ILE A 250 -5.91 7.91 29.23
CA ILE A 250 -6.76 7.36 28.16
C ILE A 250 -7.86 8.37 27.81
N THR A 251 -7.59 9.29 26.89
CA THR A 251 -8.58 9.51 25.83
C THR A 251 -8.65 8.20 25.05
N LYS A 252 -9.85 7.69 24.72
CA LYS A 252 -10.00 6.44 23.97
C LYS A 252 -9.04 6.48 22.78
N ALA A 253 -8.15 5.50 22.61
CA ALA A 253 -7.09 5.54 21.59
C ALA A 253 -7.63 5.89 20.19
N LYS A 254 -8.85 5.44 19.87
CA LYS A 254 -9.61 5.78 18.66
C LYS A 254 -9.83 7.29 18.47
N ASP A 255 -10.15 8.01 19.54
CA ASP A 255 -10.43 9.46 19.52
C ASP A 255 -9.15 10.25 19.25
N VAL A 256 -8.03 9.80 19.80
CA VAL A 256 -6.75 10.47 19.62
C VAL A 256 -6.14 10.13 18.26
N LEU A 257 -6.27 8.88 17.81
CA LEU A 257 -5.90 8.46 16.45
C LEU A 257 -6.61 9.29 15.39
N HIS A 258 -7.92 9.53 15.56
CA HIS A 258 -8.69 10.42 14.69
C HIS A 258 -8.08 11.84 14.63
N SER A 259 -7.75 12.43 15.79
CA SER A 259 -7.11 13.75 15.86
C SER A 259 -5.75 13.77 15.18
N PHE A 260 -4.90 12.78 15.41
CA PHE A 260 -3.59 12.67 14.77
C PHE A 260 -3.70 12.56 13.24
N LEU A 261 -4.59 11.70 12.75
CA LEU A 261 -4.81 11.56 11.32
C LEU A 261 -5.44 12.82 10.72
N SER A 262 -6.17 13.63 11.49
CA SER A 262 -6.62 14.95 11.05
C SER A 262 -5.48 15.97 10.89
N GLU A 263 -4.41 15.86 11.68
CA GLU A 263 -3.20 16.67 11.51
C GLU A 263 -2.40 16.22 10.28
N SER A 264 -2.20 14.90 10.09
CA SER A 264 -1.61 14.33 8.87
C SER A 264 -2.36 14.80 7.63
N TYR A 265 -3.70 14.74 7.66
CA TYR A 265 -4.55 15.25 6.59
C TYR A 265 -4.21 16.69 6.18
N ARG A 266 -3.95 17.58 7.15
CA ARG A 266 -3.61 18.99 6.85
C ARG A 266 -2.28 19.10 6.13
N GLN A 267 -1.29 18.31 6.54
CA GLN A 267 0.03 18.27 5.91
C GLN A 267 -0.07 17.66 4.50
N ASP A 268 -0.77 16.54 4.35
CA ASP A 268 -0.97 15.86 3.07
C ASP A 268 -1.76 16.74 2.08
N LEU A 269 -2.79 17.45 2.56
CA LEU A 269 -3.53 18.43 1.78
C LEU A 269 -2.61 19.54 1.27
N GLU A 270 -1.75 20.09 2.14
CA GLU A 270 -0.80 21.13 1.76
C GLU A 270 0.22 20.61 0.73
N LEU A 271 0.79 19.43 0.96
CA LEU A 271 1.76 18.79 0.06
C LEU A 271 1.13 18.49 -1.30
N LYS A 272 -0.04 17.83 -1.34
CA LYS A 272 -0.76 17.54 -2.58
C LYS A 272 -1.18 18.82 -3.28
N SER A 273 -1.65 19.83 -2.56
CA SER A 273 -1.98 21.12 -3.17
C SER A 273 -0.78 21.79 -3.83
N LYS A 274 0.42 21.67 -3.25
CA LYS A 274 1.67 22.23 -3.82
C LYS A 274 2.22 21.41 -4.98
N SER A 275 2.11 20.08 -4.93
CA SER A 275 2.62 19.19 -5.97
C SER A 275 1.69 19.10 -7.18
N THR A 276 0.43 19.52 -7.04
CA THR A 276 -0.56 19.41 -8.12
C THR A 276 -0.32 20.44 -9.20
N ASP A 277 -0.32 20.00 -10.46
CA ASP A 277 -0.39 20.91 -11.59
C ASP A 277 -1.74 21.65 -11.57
N HIS A 278 -1.73 22.90 -11.12
CA HIS A 278 -2.91 23.78 -11.10
C HIS A 278 -3.62 23.83 -12.44
N LYS A 279 -2.89 23.68 -13.57
CA LYS A 279 -3.48 23.68 -14.91
C LYS A 279 -4.29 22.40 -15.16
N ARG A 280 -3.92 21.27 -14.55
CA ARG A 280 -4.67 20.01 -14.63
C ARG A 280 -5.96 20.06 -13.81
N LEU A 281 -5.94 20.67 -12.62
CA LEU A 281 -7.17 20.93 -11.85
C LEU A 281 -8.09 21.90 -12.60
N GLN A 282 -7.53 22.99 -13.14
CA GLN A 282 -8.30 23.94 -13.94
C GLN A 282 -8.96 23.26 -15.14
N PHE A 283 -8.26 22.35 -15.82
CA PHE A 283 -8.80 21.60 -16.96
C PHE A 283 -10.08 20.84 -16.62
N GLN A 284 -10.13 20.17 -15.46
CA GLN A 284 -11.30 19.42 -15.02
C GLN A 284 -12.52 20.32 -14.79
N SER A 285 -12.30 21.59 -14.42
CA SER A 285 -13.35 22.59 -14.20
C SER A 285 -13.83 23.31 -15.48
N LEU A 286 -13.17 23.11 -16.62
CA LEU A 286 -13.54 23.78 -17.87
C LEU A 286 -14.91 23.29 -18.39
N PRO A 287 -15.68 24.16 -19.07
CA PRO A 287 -16.93 23.75 -19.71
C PRO A 287 -16.67 22.67 -20.76
N LEU A 288 -17.35 21.53 -20.60
CA LEU A 288 -17.27 20.40 -21.51
C LEU A 288 -17.98 20.73 -22.83
N LEU A 289 -17.31 20.53 -23.95
CA LEU A 289 -17.94 20.58 -25.27
C LEU A 289 -18.82 19.33 -25.44
N PRO A 290 -20.09 19.51 -25.84
CA PRO A 290 -20.97 18.38 -26.05
C PRO A 290 -20.46 17.50 -27.19
N LYS A 291 -20.76 16.20 -27.11
CA LYS A 291 -20.59 15.25 -28.20
C LYS A 291 -21.58 15.59 -29.31
N ASP A 292 -21.23 16.54 -30.16
CA ASP A 292 -22.02 16.97 -31.30
C ASP A 292 -21.73 16.07 -32.52
N SER A 293 -22.47 16.24 -33.62
CA SER A 293 -22.30 15.46 -34.86
C SER A 293 -21.07 15.87 -35.70
N TYR A 294 -19.98 16.31 -35.05
CA TYR A 294 -18.77 16.73 -35.76
C TYR A 294 -17.93 15.55 -36.24
N LEU A 295 -18.15 14.33 -35.76
CA LEU A 295 -17.60 13.11 -36.36
C LEU A 295 -18.75 12.17 -36.73
N PRO A 296 -18.60 11.36 -37.79
CA PRO A 296 -19.59 10.34 -38.14
C PRO A 296 -19.66 9.25 -37.06
N MET A 297 -20.79 8.54 -36.98
CA MET A 297 -20.94 7.38 -36.11
C MET A 297 -20.40 6.11 -36.79
N CYS A 298 -19.83 5.19 -36.01
CA CYS A 298 -19.32 3.92 -36.52
C CYS A 298 -19.53 2.75 -35.54
N ASP A 299 -19.53 1.53 -36.07
CA ASP A 299 -19.56 0.33 -35.25
C ASP A 299 -18.25 0.11 -34.49
N PHE A 300 -18.39 -0.35 -33.26
CA PHE A 300 -17.30 -0.73 -32.37
C PHE A 300 -17.55 -2.12 -31.82
N GLN A 301 -16.54 -2.98 -31.89
CA GLN A 301 -16.55 -4.28 -31.26
C GLN A 301 -15.65 -4.24 -30.02
N SER A 302 -16.24 -4.44 -28.85
CA SER A 302 -15.53 -4.49 -27.56
C SER A 302 -14.75 -5.79 -27.35
N ASN A 303 -14.84 -6.75 -28.27
CA ASN A 303 -14.20 -8.06 -28.16
C ASN A 303 -12.68 -7.93 -28.00
N SER A 304 -12.20 -8.31 -26.81
CA SER A 304 -10.77 -8.34 -26.49
C SER A 304 -10.01 -9.46 -27.22
N LEU A 305 -10.72 -10.43 -27.81
CA LEU A 305 -10.15 -11.61 -28.45
C LEU A 305 -10.38 -11.56 -29.96
N SER A 306 -9.29 -11.68 -30.73
CA SER A 306 -9.28 -11.57 -32.20
C SER A 306 -10.13 -12.62 -32.92
N ASN A 307 -10.52 -13.71 -32.25
CA ASN A 307 -11.20 -14.86 -32.86
C ASN A 307 -12.57 -15.19 -32.23
N GLY A 308 -13.16 -14.32 -31.39
CA GLY A 308 -14.45 -14.60 -30.73
C GLY A 308 -14.44 -15.83 -29.80
N GLY A 309 -13.25 -16.26 -29.35
CA GLY A 309 -13.08 -17.37 -28.41
C GLY A 309 -13.45 -16.98 -26.97
N LYS A 310 -13.44 -17.97 -26.06
CA LYS A 310 -13.52 -17.72 -24.61
C LYS A 310 -12.13 -17.82 -24.00
N VAL A 311 -11.85 -17.02 -22.98
CA VAL A 311 -10.71 -17.26 -22.08
C VAL A 311 -11.09 -18.28 -21.03
N TYR A 312 -10.16 -19.21 -20.75
CA TYR A 312 -10.29 -20.17 -19.67
C TYR A 312 -9.61 -19.65 -18.40
N ARG A 313 -9.75 -20.40 -17.30
CA ARG A 313 -9.23 -20.03 -15.98
C ARG A 313 -7.80 -19.46 -16.02
N TYR A 314 -7.69 -18.22 -15.58
CA TYR A 314 -6.52 -17.36 -15.47
C TYR A 314 -5.81 -17.01 -16.79
N GLN A 315 -6.49 -17.16 -17.92
CA GLN A 315 -5.93 -16.83 -19.22
C GLN A 315 -6.19 -15.37 -19.63
N GLY A 316 -7.19 -14.72 -19.02
CA GLY A 316 -7.56 -13.34 -19.28
C GLY A 316 -6.39 -12.37 -19.14
N ARG A 317 -5.50 -12.58 -18.16
CA ARG A 317 -4.31 -11.74 -17.94
C ARG A 317 -3.37 -11.67 -19.15
N LYS A 318 -3.34 -12.71 -19.99
CA LYS A 318 -2.55 -12.75 -21.23
C LYS A 318 -3.25 -12.07 -22.40
N ALA A 319 -4.57 -11.89 -22.32
CA ALA A 319 -5.39 -11.27 -23.36
C ALA A 319 -5.50 -9.75 -23.20
N VAL A 320 -5.28 -9.22 -21.98
CA VAL A 320 -5.29 -7.78 -21.73
C VAL A 320 -4.08 -7.11 -22.36
N GLN A 321 -4.33 -6.08 -23.16
CA GLN A 321 -3.30 -5.22 -23.75
C GLN A 321 -3.22 -3.90 -22.99
N LEU A 322 -2.01 -3.42 -22.73
CA LEU A 322 -1.80 -2.12 -22.09
C LEU A 322 -2.13 -0.99 -23.05
N SER A 323 -2.78 0.05 -22.54
CA SER A 323 -2.97 1.30 -23.28
C SER A 323 -1.67 2.12 -23.28
N SER A 324 -1.49 2.91 -24.33
CA SER A 324 -0.38 3.88 -24.41
C SER A 324 -0.88 5.29 -24.09
N VAL A 325 -0.04 6.13 -23.50
CA VAL A 325 -0.38 7.48 -23.04
C VAL A 325 0.32 8.55 -23.90
N TYR A 326 -0.33 9.70 -24.09
CA TYR A 326 0.32 10.89 -24.63
C TYR A 326 -0.28 12.16 -23.99
N PRO A 327 0.54 13.14 -23.57
CA PRO A 327 2.00 13.07 -23.47
C PRO A 327 2.46 12.03 -22.44
N ALA A 328 3.77 11.90 -22.23
CA ALA A 328 4.30 11.10 -21.13
C ALA A 328 3.76 11.60 -19.78
N ASP A 329 3.46 10.68 -18.86
CA ASP A 329 2.97 10.97 -17.51
C ASP A 329 3.99 10.57 -16.43
N ASP A 330 3.69 10.88 -15.17
CA ASP A 330 4.59 10.64 -14.03
C ASP A 330 4.67 9.17 -13.60
N SER A 331 4.34 8.23 -14.50
CA SER A 331 4.45 6.80 -14.24
C SER A 331 5.90 6.29 -14.15
N SER A 332 6.88 7.14 -14.42
CA SER A 332 8.31 6.89 -14.23
C SER A 332 8.79 7.11 -12.79
N ALA A 333 7.96 7.70 -11.91
CA ALA A 333 8.36 8.07 -10.56
C ALA A 333 8.82 6.88 -9.70
N LEU A 334 8.38 5.65 -10.02
CA LEU A 334 8.81 4.47 -9.28
C LEU A 334 10.27 4.09 -9.56
N THR A 335 11.10 4.05 -8.52
CA THR A 335 12.51 3.60 -8.62
C THR A 335 12.76 2.29 -7.85
N TYR A 336 13.52 1.36 -8.44
CA TYR A 336 14.00 0.14 -7.78
C TYR A 336 15.47 -0.08 -8.10
N LYS A 337 16.32 -0.22 -7.06
CA LYS A 337 17.73 -0.66 -7.08
C LYS A 337 18.38 -0.76 -8.48
N ASN A 338 18.65 0.37 -9.13
CA ASN A 338 19.32 0.46 -10.44
C ASN A 338 18.69 -0.39 -11.57
N LEU A 339 17.44 -0.83 -11.43
CA LEU A 339 16.69 -1.60 -12.41
C LEU A 339 15.68 -0.70 -13.11
N ARG A 340 15.59 -0.86 -14.44
CA ARG A 340 14.76 -0.04 -15.31
C ARG A 340 13.28 -0.42 -15.12
N ILE A 341 12.56 0.36 -14.32
CA ILE A 341 11.10 0.33 -14.27
C ILE A 341 10.59 1.05 -15.52
N TRP A 342 9.69 0.40 -16.25
CA TRP A 342 9.12 0.99 -17.44
C TRP A 342 7.92 1.85 -17.05
N PRO A 343 7.84 3.13 -17.46
CA PRO A 343 6.63 3.93 -17.33
C PRO A 343 5.51 3.38 -18.23
N ASN A 344 4.38 4.08 -18.32
CA ASN A 344 3.43 3.86 -19.40
C ASN A 344 4.12 3.98 -20.76
N LYS A 345 3.69 3.14 -21.70
CA LYS A 345 4.15 3.25 -23.07
C LYS A 345 3.65 4.58 -23.64
N ILE A 346 4.54 5.36 -24.26
CA ILE A 346 4.16 6.61 -24.88
C ILE A 346 3.57 6.32 -26.27
N ALA A 347 2.39 6.86 -26.57
CA ALA A 347 1.79 6.74 -27.90
C ALA A 347 2.57 7.59 -28.92
N ASN A 348 2.52 7.21 -30.20
CA ASN A 348 3.24 7.93 -31.25
C ASN A 348 2.67 9.35 -31.39
N GLY A 349 3.50 10.37 -31.14
CA GLY A 349 3.09 11.77 -31.14
C GLY A 349 2.48 12.24 -32.46
N ASP A 350 3.07 11.87 -33.59
CA ASP A 350 2.57 12.26 -34.91
C ASP A 350 1.17 11.71 -35.17
N LYS A 351 0.90 10.47 -34.76
CA LYS A 351 -0.44 9.89 -34.81
C LYS A 351 -1.42 10.62 -33.90
N ILE A 352 -1.01 10.97 -32.68
CA ILE A 352 -1.88 11.71 -31.76
C ILE A 352 -2.19 13.10 -32.30
N HIS A 353 -1.19 13.81 -32.85
CA HIS A 353 -1.40 15.10 -33.48
C HIS A 353 -2.36 15.00 -34.67
N ALA A 354 -2.20 14.01 -35.54
CA ALA A 354 -3.13 13.77 -36.64
C ALA A 354 -4.57 13.54 -36.14
N VAL A 355 -4.74 12.72 -35.09
CA VAL A 355 -6.05 12.49 -34.46
C VAL A 355 -6.63 13.80 -33.92
N THR A 356 -5.85 14.61 -33.21
CA THR A 356 -6.34 15.89 -32.66
C THR A 356 -6.66 16.90 -33.76
N ASP A 357 -5.86 16.97 -34.82
CA ASP A 357 -6.04 17.91 -35.91
C ASP A 357 -7.32 17.58 -36.70
N GLU A 358 -7.60 16.30 -36.93
CA GLU A 358 -8.84 15.87 -37.58
C GLU A 358 -10.08 16.20 -36.72
N ILE A 359 -10.03 15.94 -35.41
CA ILE A 359 -11.13 16.32 -34.48
C ILE A 359 -11.41 17.81 -34.59
N ILE A 360 -10.37 18.65 -34.50
CA ILE A 360 -10.52 20.11 -34.48
C ILE A 360 -10.97 20.62 -35.85
N THR A 361 -10.42 20.09 -36.94
CA THR A 361 -10.81 20.45 -38.30
C THR A 361 -12.29 20.12 -38.52
N SER A 362 -12.73 18.93 -38.11
CA SER A 362 -14.11 18.52 -38.27
C SER A 362 -15.06 19.33 -37.38
N LEU A 363 -14.65 19.63 -36.15
CA LEU A 363 -15.37 20.52 -35.23
C LEU A 363 -15.55 21.92 -35.83
N ASN A 364 -14.49 22.51 -36.39
CA ASN A 364 -14.52 23.83 -37.01
C ASN A 364 -15.31 23.86 -38.33
N HIS A 365 -15.34 22.75 -39.07
CA HIS A 365 -16.15 22.66 -40.28
C HIS A 365 -17.64 22.50 -39.97
N LYS A 366 -17.98 21.81 -38.87
CA LYS A 366 -19.36 21.49 -38.50
C LYS A 366 -19.99 22.53 -37.58
N THR A 367 -19.18 23.33 -36.89
CA THR A 367 -19.65 24.45 -36.06
C THR A 367 -19.33 25.77 -36.75
N SER A 368 -20.11 26.82 -36.50
CA SER A 368 -19.78 28.20 -36.95
C SER A 368 -18.65 28.84 -36.14
N LYS A 369 -18.08 28.09 -35.19
CA LYS A 369 -17.07 28.53 -34.23
C LYS A 369 -15.69 28.08 -34.68
N LYS A 370 -14.67 28.89 -34.39
CA LYS A 370 -13.28 28.61 -34.74
C LYS A 370 -12.49 28.21 -33.49
N TYR A 371 -12.50 26.93 -33.19
CA TYR A 371 -11.71 26.37 -32.10
C TYR A 371 -10.25 26.13 -32.52
N PHE A 372 -9.34 26.17 -31.55
CA PHE A 372 -7.93 25.80 -31.75
C PHE A 372 -7.41 25.01 -30.54
N LEU A 373 -6.46 24.11 -30.77
CA LEU A 373 -5.83 23.34 -29.69
C LEU A 373 -4.98 24.25 -28.81
N LYS A 374 -5.29 24.34 -27.51
CA LYS A 374 -4.41 24.97 -26.52
C LYS A 374 -3.45 23.94 -25.91
N ARG A 375 -3.98 22.76 -25.56
CA ARG A 375 -3.18 21.71 -24.92
C ARG A 375 -3.81 20.33 -25.10
N ILE A 376 -2.95 19.33 -25.28
CA ILE A 376 -3.29 17.92 -25.11
C ILE A 376 -3.01 17.58 -23.64
N HIS A 377 -4.07 17.43 -22.84
CA HIS A 377 -3.91 17.07 -21.42
C HIS A 377 -3.64 15.59 -21.26
N LYS A 378 -4.40 14.75 -21.96
CA LYS A 378 -4.19 13.29 -21.98
C LYS A 378 -4.85 12.67 -23.21
N VAL A 379 -4.17 11.75 -23.86
CA VAL A 379 -4.74 10.85 -24.84
C VAL A 379 -4.31 9.44 -24.49
N LEU A 380 -5.30 8.56 -24.27
CA LEU A 380 -5.07 7.14 -24.16
C LEU A 380 -5.32 6.50 -25.52
N ASN A 381 -4.27 5.92 -26.10
CA ASN A 381 -4.38 5.02 -27.23
C ASN A 381 -4.64 3.61 -26.68
N ILE A 382 -5.90 3.19 -26.75
CA ILE A 382 -6.40 1.88 -26.32
C ILE A 382 -6.37 0.99 -27.56
N PRO A 383 -5.44 0.01 -27.62
CA PRO A 383 -5.32 -0.85 -28.79
C PRO A 383 -6.64 -1.58 -29.04
N GLY A 384 -7.25 -1.35 -30.20
CA GLY A 384 -8.45 -2.06 -30.57
C GLY A 384 -8.13 -3.47 -31.09
N PRO A 385 -9.15 -4.33 -31.25
CA PRO A 385 -9.00 -5.50 -32.10
C PRO A 385 -8.75 -5.07 -33.56
N VAL A 386 -8.58 -6.04 -34.46
CA VAL A 386 -8.21 -5.98 -35.90
C VAL A 386 -8.71 -4.77 -36.74
N HIS A 387 -9.69 -3.98 -36.27
CA HIS A 387 -10.39 -2.87 -36.94
C HIS A 387 -10.00 -1.45 -36.51
N GLY A 388 -8.89 -1.25 -35.79
CA GLY A 388 -8.32 0.07 -35.50
C GLY A 388 -8.31 0.46 -34.03
N ASP A 389 -7.64 1.56 -33.70
CA ASP A 389 -7.38 1.97 -32.32
C ASP A 389 -8.49 2.87 -31.76
N LEU A 390 -8.84 2.64 -30.50
CA LEU A 390 -9.74 3.52 -29.74
C LEU A 390 -8.90 4.56 -28.99
N TYR A 391 -9.25 5.83 -29.14
CA TYR A 391 -8.59 6.93 -28.44
C TYR A 391 -9.53 7.55 -27.42
N SER A 392 -9.13 7.60 -26.16
CA SER A 392 -9.77 8.47 -25.16
C SER A 392 -9.00 9.78 -25.13
N VAL A 393 -9.59 10.87 -25.60
CA VAL A 393 -8.95 12.18 -25.71
C VAL A 393 -9.45 13.13 -24.61
N ASP A 394 -8.54 13.91 -24.04
CA ASP A 394 -8.77 15.04 -23.14
C ASP A 394 -7.95 16.24 -23.66
N LEU A 395 -8.65 17.15 -24.34
CA LEU A 395 -8.07 18.30 -25.03
C LEU A 395 -8.62 19.60 -24.43
N GLU A 396 -7.75 20.58 -24.22
CA GLU A 396 -8.15 21.95 -23.95
C GLU A 396 -8.17 22.72 -25.25
N LEU A 397 -9.34 23.26 -25.59
CA LEU A 397 -9.57 24.05 -26.78
C LEU A 397 -9.80 25.52 -26.42
N GLY A 398 -9.19 26.42 -27.18
CA GLY A 398 -9.54 27.84 -27.19
C GLY A 398 -10.58 28.12 -28.27
N LEU A 399 -11.34 29.20 -28.10
CA LEU A 399 -12.18 29.77 -29.15
C LEU A 399 -11.54 31.05 -29.68
N GLN A 400 -11.44 31.22 -30.99
CA GLN A 400 -10.87 32.42 -31.59
C GLN A 400 -11.64 33.67 -31.13
N ASP A 401 -10.91 34.77 -30.91
CA ASP A 401 -11.44 36.07 -30.48
C ASP A 401 -12.10 36.10 -29.10
N VAL A 402 -12.03 35.00 -28.34
CA VAL A 402 -12.51 34.91 -26.95
C VAL A 402 -11.42 34.28 -26.07
N SER A 403 -11.22 34.80 -24.86
CA SER A 403 -10.23 34.25 -23.92
C SER A 403 -10.64 32.92 -23.28
N GLN A 404 -11.85 32.42 -23.57
CA GLN A 404 -12.43 31.22 -22.95
C GLN A 404 -11.74 29.94 -23.41
N SER A 405 -11.52 29.02 -22.46
CA SER A 405 -11.10 27.63 -22.72
C SER A 405 -12.28 26.67 -22.54
N PHE A 406 -12.26 25.57 -23.28
CA PHE A 406 -13.23 24.48 -23.20
C PHE A 406 -12.51 23.15 -23.08
N ARG A 407 -13.13 22.18 -22.39
CA ARG A 407 -12.67 20.79 -22.34
C ARG A 407 -13.37 20.01 -23.46
N LEU A 408 -12.62 19.36 -24.34
CA LEU A 408 -13.13 18.30 -25.20
C LEU A 408 -12.65 16.98 -24.61
N SER A 409 -13.58 16.17 -24.13
CA SER A 409 -13.25 14.85 -23.58
C SER A 409 -14.12 13.78 -24.20
N GLU A 410 -13.61 13.05 -25.19
CA GLU A 410 -14.40 12.05 -25.95
C GLU A 410 -13.63 10.76 -26.23
N HIS A 411 -14.36 9.73 -26.67
CA HIS A 411 -13.77 8.53 -27.26
C HIS A 411 -13.97 8.56 -28.77
N VAL A 412 -12.89 8.37 -29.52
CA VAL A 412 -12.93 8.33 -30.99
C VAL A 412 -12.22 7.08 -31.48
N LEU A 413 -12.74 6.47 -32.54
CA LEU A 413 -12.15 5.29 -33.17
C LEU A 413 -11.43 5.72 -34.46
N GLY A 414 -10.16 5.33 -34.61
CA GLY A 414 -9.41 5.52 -35.84
C GLY A 414 -9.30 4.22 -36.63
N LYS A 415 -9.93 4.16 -37.80
CA LYS A 415 -10.11 2.89 -38.55
C LYS A 415 -8.92 2.41 -39.39
N ASP A 416 -7.95 3.25 -39.75
CA ASP A 416 -6.86 2.89 -40.68
C ASP A 416 -5.64 3.83 -40.56
N ALA A 417 -4.59 3.58 -41.35
CA ALA A 417 -3.40 4.45 -41.47
C ALA A 417 -3.70 5.90 -41.93
N ASN A 418 -4.87 6.13 -42.55
CA ASN A 418 -5.30 7.44 -43.04
C ASN A 418 -6.17 8.23 -42.03
N HIS A 419 -6.43 7.69 -40.83
CA HIS A 419 -7.23 8.32 -39.77
C HIS A 419 -8.59 8.82 -40.30
N ASN A 420 -9.54 7.90 -40.47
CA ASN A 420 -10.96 8.27 -40.61
C ASN A 420 -11.60 8.14 -39.23
N LEU A 421 -11.63 9.23 -38.48
CA LEU A 421 -12.17 9.25 -37.13
C LEU A 421 -13.69 9.18 -37.12
N CYS A 422 -14.20 8.45 -36.15
CA CYS A 422 -15.62 8.32 -35.92
C CYS A 422 -15.94 8.16 -34.44
N PHE A 423 -17.15 8.51 -34.06
CA PHE A 423 -17.70 8.18 -32.77
C PHE A 423 -18.15 6.71 -32.75
N PRO A 424 -17.57 5.88 -31.88
CA PRO A 424 -18.01 4.50 -31.76
C PRO A 424 -19.40 4.45 -31.11
N ARG A 425 -20.35 3.75 -31.75
CA ARG A 425 -21.70 3.52 -31.23
C ARG A 425 -21.60 2.80 -29.88
N GLY A 426 -22.46 3.19 -28.94
CA GLY A 426 -22.46 2.64 -27.58
C GLY A 426 -21.34 3.18 -26.68
N ILE A 427 -20.28 3.78 -27.24
CA ILE A 427 -19.20 4.39 -26.45
C ILE A 427 -19.53 5.84 -26.13
N SER A 428 -20.26 6.02 -25.04
CA SER A 428 -20.50 7.32 -24.42
C SER A 428 -20.19 7.22 -22.93
N TRP A 429 -19.21 7.99 -22.47
CA TRP A 429 -18.89 8.01 -21.04
C TRP A 429 -19.83 8.98 -20.32
N ASN A 430 -20.24 8.64 -19.10
CA ASN A 430 -21.11 9.48 -18.30
C ASN A 430 -20.28 10.22 -17.24
N ASN A 431 -19.96 11.49 -17.50
CA ASN A 431 -19.19 12.32 -16.58
C ASN A 431 -19.92 12.65 -15.27
N LYS A 432 -21.22 12.34 -15.18
CA LYS A 432 -22.06 12.49 -13.98
C LYS A 432 -22.44 11.15 -13.35
N ALA A 433 -21.91 10.02 -13.82
CA ALA A 433 -22.15 8.73 -13.15
C ALA A 433 -21.61 8.79 -11.72
N LYS A 434 -22.38 8.31 -10.74
CA LYS A 434 -21.88 8.25 -9.37
C LYS A 434 -20.91 7.08 -9.25
N VAL A 435 -19.75 7.32 -8.62
CA VAL A 435 -18.72 6.30 -8.40
C VAL A 435 -18.85 5.75 -6.98
N TYR A 436 -19.00 4.45 -6.81
CA TYR A 436 -19.09 3.78 -5.52
C TYR A 436 -17.75 3.12 -5.19
N PHE A 437 -17.02 3.66 -4.22
CA PHE A 437 -15.84 2.99 -3.66
C PHE A 437 -16.30 1.80 -2.81
N ILE A 438 -15.81 0.60 -3.13
CA ILE A 438 -16.19 -0.63 -2.44
C ILE A 438 -15.04 -1.10 -1.56
N LEU A 439 -15.25 -1.08 -0.23
CA LEU A 439 -14.22 -1.31 0.79
C LEU A 439 -14.62 -2.44 1.75
N PRO A 440 -14.15 -3.68 1.53
CA PRO A 440 -14.20 -4.73 2.56
C PRO A 440 -13.20 -4.43 3.69
N VAL A 441 -13.64 -4.49 4.94
CA VAL A 441 -12.80 -4.17 6.11
C VAL A 441 -12.90 -5.24 7.20
N LYS A 442 -11.76 -5.54 7.83
CA LYS A 442 -11.66 -6.25 9.12
C LYS A 442 -10.41 -5.75 9.83
N GLU A 443 -10.52 -5.16 11.02
CA GLU A 443 -9.37 -4.70 11.82
C GLU A 443 -8.32 -3.88 11.01
N GLN A 444 -8.79 -2.90 10.24
CA GLN A 444 -7.93 -2.03 9.41
C GLN A 444 -8.28 -0.54 9.62
N GLY A 445 -8.69 -0.17 10.84
CA GLY A 445 -9.14 1.16 11.21
C GLY A 445 -8.19 2.28 10.82
N ARG A 446 -6.88 2.08 11.00
CA ARG A 446 -5.86 3.06 10.58
C ARG A 446 -5.93 3.36 9.07
N TRP A 447 -6.14 2.34 8.25
CA TRP A 447 -6.22 2.47 6.80
C TRP A 447 -7.58 3.00 6.33
N VAL A 448 -8.64 2.75 7.09
CA VAL A 448 -9.94 3.42 6.89
C VAL A 448 -9.81 4.92 7.05
N TYR A 449 -9.15 5.39 8.12
CA TYR A 449 -8.90 6.82 8.29
C TYR A 449 -7.97 7.40 7.23
N HIS A 450 -6.91 6.68 6.85
CA HIS A 450 -6.07 7.08 5.71
C HIS A 450 -6.90 7.26 4.44
N PHE A 451 -7.75 6.29 4.08
CA PHE A 451 -8.67 6.42 2.95
C PHE A 451 -9.60 7.63 3.07
N ILE A 452 -10.21 7.85 4.25
CA ILE A 452 -11.10 9.00 4.51
C ILE A 452 -10.37 10.31 4.26
N ASN A 453 -9.13 10.46 4.75
CA ASN A 453 -8.30 11.63 4.51
C ASN A 453 -8.03 11.81 3.02
N GLU A 454 -7.56 10.75 2.35
CA GLU A 454 -7.16 10.77 0.95
C GLU A 454 -8.31 11.13 0.01
N ILE A 455 -9.49 10.52 0.18
CA ILE A 455 -10.68 10.85 -0.62
C ILE A 455 -11.20 12.25 -0.29
N THR A 456 -11.04 12.72 0.96
CA THR A 456 -11.39 14.09 1.33
C THR A 456 -10.49 15.10 0.64
N ILE A 457 -9.18 14.88 0.62
CA ILE A 457 -8.23 15.73 -0.12
C ILE A 457 -8.58 15.75 -1.61
N ALA A 458 -8.79 14.57 -2.21
CA ALA A 458 -9.14 14.47 -3.63
C ALA A 458 -10.43 15.25 -3.97
N SER A 459 -11.48 15.09 -3.16
CA SER A 459 -12.75 15.79 -3.34
C SER A 459 -12.64 17.30 -3.10
N SER A 460 -11.92 17.72 -2.06
CA SER A 460 -11.75 19.14 -1.73
C SER A 460 -10.96 19.91 -2.80
N LEU A 461 -9.92 19.31 -3.38
CA LEU A 461 -9.10 19.97 -4.39
C LEU A 461 -9.74 19.99 -5.79
N THR A 462 -10.57 18.99 -6.11
CA THR A 462 -11.20 18.87 -7.44
C THR A 462 -12.62 19.43 -7.47
N GLY A 463 -13.27 19.56 -6.32
CA GLY A 463 -14.70 19.86 -6.20
C GLY A 463 -15.62 18.69 -6.60
N ASP A 464 -15.05 17.54 -6.97
CA ASP A 464 -15.85 16.37 -7.33
C ASP A 464 -16.37 15.69 -6.07
N THR A 465 -17.68 15.75 -5.90
CA THR A 465 -18.35 15.11 -4.78
C THR A 465 -19.23 13.95 -5.23
N ASN A 466 -19.31 13.65 -6.52
CA ASN A 466 -20.26 12.69 -7.08
C ASN A 466 -19.77 11.24 -6.96
N PHE A 467 -19.55 10.83 -5.72
CA PHE A 467 -19.15 9.49 -5.31
C PHE A 467 -19.88 9.09 -4.02
N HIS A 468 -19.78 7.82 -3.67
CA HIS A 468 -20.28 7.24 -2.43
C HIS A 468 -19.32 6.14 -1.96
N VAL A 469 -19.20 5.93 -0.65
CA VAL A 469 -18.34 4.89 -0.08
C VAL A 469 -19.19 3.79 0.53
N ILE A 470 -19.03 2.55 0.08
CA ILE A 470 -19.67 1.39 0.71
C ILE A 470 -18.61 0.60 1.45
N VAL A 471 -18.70 0.60 2.77
CA VAL A 471 -17.85 -0.18 3.66
C VAL A 471 -18.58 -1.44 4.05
N VAL A 472 -17.95 -2.59 3.83
CA VAL A 472 -18.45 -3.88 4.32
C VAL A 472 -17.55 -4.32 5.45
N ASP A 473 -18.01 -4.11 6.67
CA ASP A 473 -17.24 -4.31 7.90
C ASP A 473 -17.52 -5.68 8.51
N PHE A 474 -16.46 -6.43 8.83
CA PHE A 474 -16.53 -7.73 9.49
C PHE A 474 -16.32 -7.60 11.00
N GLU A 475 -17.15 -6.81 11.68
CA GLU A 475 -17.07 -6.62 13.14
C GLU A 475 -15.70 -6.08 13.57
N SER A 476 -15.21 -5.00 12.97
CA SER A 476 -13.90 -4.41 13.36
C SER A 476 -14.01 -3.75 14.74
N GLU A 477 -13.09 -4.12 15.64
CA GLU A 477 -13.05 -3.58 17.01
C GLU A 477 -12.05 -2.44 17.16
N ASP A 478 -11.12 -2.27 16.22
CA ASP A 478 -10.08 -1.23 16.23
C ASP A 478 -10.58 0.17 15.82
N ILE A 479 -11.78 0.29 15.25
CA ILE A 479 -12.38 1.55 14.79
C ILE A 479 -13.85 1.69 15.21
N ASP A 480 -14.36 2.91 15.28
CA ASP A 480 -15.80 3.20 15.29
C ASP A 480 -16.16 3.73 13.91
N MET A 481 -16.71 2.86 13.05
CA MET A 481 -17.00 3.19 11.65
C MET A 481 -18.00 4.35 11.53
N THR A 482 -19.03 4.39 12.37
CA THR A 482 -20.03 5.45 12.33
C THR A 482 -19.41 6.80 12.69
N LYS A 483 -18.56 6.84 13.71
CA LYS A 483 -17.82 8.06 14.06
C LYS A 483 -16.83 8.46 12.96
N ALA A 484 -16.09 7.51 12.41
CA ALA A 484 -15.06 7.77 11.41
C ALA A 484 -15.63 8.39 10.13
N PHE A 485 -16.74 7.87 9.62
CA PHE A 485 -17.38 8.38 8.40
C PHE A 485 -18.31 9.58 8.62
N ASN A 486 -18.54 9.99 9.87
CA ASN A 486 -19.33 11.19 10.19
C ASN A 486 -18.49 12.48 10.01
N THR A 487 -18.02 12.70 8.79
CA THR A 487 -17.31 13.92 8.38
C THR A 487 -18.22 14.82 7.54
N THR A 488 -17.86 16.11 7.39
CA THR A 488 -18.60 17.04 6.54
C THR A 488 -18.79 16.53 5.11
N LEU A 489 -17.81 15.81 4.55
CA LEU A 489 -17.90 15.26 3.20
C LEU A 489 -18.67 13.94 3.13
N LEU A 490 -18.44 13.04 4.11
CA LEU A 490 -18.85 11.64 4.01
C LEU A 490 -20.14 11.31 4.76
N HIS A 491 -20.61 12.13 5.71
CA HIS A 491 -21.79 11.80 6.54
C HIS A 491 -23.04 11.38 5.71
N ASN A 492 -23.24 11.98 4.53
CA ASN A 492 -24.33 11.65 3.60
C ASN A 492 -23.88 10.86 2.35
N ARG A 493 -22.63 10.41 2.30
CA ARG A 493 -22.00 9.72 1.15
C ARG A 493 -21.33 8.41 1.53
N HIS A 494 -21.80 7.77 2.61
CA HIS A 494 -21.30 6.46 3.01
C HIS A 494 -22.44 5.49 3.35
N THR A 495 -22.16 4.20 3.23
CA THR A 495 -23.00 3.10 3.70
C THR A 495 -22.09 2.11 4.41
N ILE A 496 -22.45 1.73 5.64
CA ILE A 496 -21.75 0.68 6.39
C ILE A 496 -22.64 -0.57 6.41
N ILE A 497 -22.11 -1.68 5.92
CA ILE A 497 -22.78 -2.99 5.88
C ILE A 497 -22.04 -3.90 6.85
N PRO A 498 -22.64 -4.23 8.02
CA PRO A 498 -22.03 -5.17 8.94
C PRO A 498 -22.21 -6.60 8.45
N LEU A 499 -21.13 -7.37 8.42
CA LEU A 499 -21.11 -8.81 8.23
C LEU A 499 -20.45 -9.48 9.44
N LYS A 500 -20.85 -10.71 9.75
CA LYS A 500 -20.32 -11.45 10.90
C LYS A 500 -19.40 -12.57 10.50
N GLY A 501 -18.47 -12.89 11.39
CA GLY A 501 -17.58 -14.05 11.28
C GLY A 501 -16.37 -13.81 10.37
N LYS A 502 -15.82 -14.90 9.85
CA LYS A 502 -14.53 -14.88 9.15
C LYS A 502 -14.56 -13.99 7.90
N PHE A 503 -13.50 -13.19 7.74
CA PHE A 503 -13.36 -12.29 6.60
C PHE A 503 -13.49 -13.00 5.26
N TYR A 504 -14.36 -12.48 4.41
CA TYR A 504 -14.75 -13.11 3.14
C TYR A 504 -14.87 -12.06 2.03
N LYS A 505 -13.71 -11.67 1.48
CA LYS A 505 -13.57 -10.60 0.47
C LYS A 505 -14.58 -10.70 -0.68
N THR A 506 -14.68 -11.85 -1.35
CA THR A 506 -15.56 -11.99 -2.53
C THR A 506 -17.05 -11.86 -2.19
N LEU A 507 -17.49 -12.36 -1.03
CA LEU A 507 -18.85 -12.13 -0.53
C LEU A 507 -19.08 -10.67 -0.20
N ALA A 508 -18.12 -10.03 0.46
CA ALA A 508 -18.19 -8.62 0.83
C ALA A 508 -18.39 -7.73 -0.40
N LEU A 509 -17.61 -7.96 -1.45
CA LEU A 509 -17.73 -7.22 -2.71
C LEU A 509 -19.12 -7.39 -3.33
N ASN A 510 -19.65 -8.62 -3.41
CA ASN A 510 -21.01 -8.84 -3.91
C ASN A 510 -22.07 -8.13 -3.04
N LYS A 511 -21.95 -8.22 -1.72
CA LYS A 511 -22.88 -7.57 -0.78
C LYS A 511 -22.87 -6.05 -0.91
N ALA A 512 -21.71 -5.45 -1.15
CA ALA A 512 -21.62 -4.01 -1.41
C ALA A 512 -22.35 -3.62 -2.69
N VAL A 513 -22.15 -4.37 -3.79
CA VAL A 513 -22.77 -4.07 -5.09
C VAL A 513 -24.29 -4.22 -5.06
N GLU A 514 -24.82 -5.15 -4.26
CA GLU A 514 -26.27 -5.27 -4.02
C GLU A 514 -26.89 -3.94 -3.53
N HIS A 515 -26.15 -3.16 -2.74
CA HIS A 515 -26.62 -1.89 -2.13
C HIS A 515 -26.49 -0.66 -3.03
N ILE A 516 -25.86 -0.77 -4.21
CA ILE A 516 -25.79 0.33 -5.17
C ILE A 516 -27.20 0.52 -5.78
N PRO A 517 -27.84 1.70 -5.66
CA PRO A 517 -29.23 1.88 -6.08
C PRO A 517 -29.47 1.74 -7.59
N SER A 518 -28.59 2.30 -8.41
CA SER A 518 -28.74 2.33 -9.87
C SER A 518 -27.87 1.27 -10.54
N ILE A 519 -28.42 0.54 -11.51
CA ILE A 519 -27.62 -0.36 -12.36
C ILE A 519 -26.69 0.41 -13.32
N HIS A 520 -26.99 1.70 -13.56
CA HIS A 520 -26.24 2.61 -14.41
C HIS A 520 -25.19 3.45 -13.65
N ASP A 521 -24.88 3.06 -12.41
CA ASP A 521 -23.79 3.65 -11.63
C ASP A 521 -22.53 2.77 -11.70
N VAL A 522 -21.38 3.40 -11.44
CA VAL A 522 -20.06 2.77 -11.52
C VAL A 522 -19.63 2.32 -10.13
N LEU A 523 -19.25 1.05 -9.97
CA LEU A 523 -18.56 0.57 -8.79
C LEU A 523 -17.05 0.54 -9.04
N PHE A 524 -16.27 0.90 -8.03
CA PHE A 524 -14.81 0.87 -8.05
C PHE A 524 -14.30 0.05 -6.87
N LEU A 525 -13.79 -1.14 -7.18
CA LEU A 525 -13.14 -1.99 -6.19
C LEU A 525 -11.84 -1.32 -5.76
N PHE A 526 -11.68 -1.08 -4.45
CA PHE A 526 -10.57 -0.30 -3.92
C PHE A 526 -9.94 -0.97 -2.70
N ASP A 527 -8.64 -0.79 -2.53
CA ASP A 527 -7.87 -1.30 -1.39
C ASP A 527 -7.60 -0.14 -0.42
N LEU A 528 -7.70 -0.38 0.89
CA LEU A 528 -7.54 0.66 1.91
C LEU A 528 -6.10 1.15 2.02
N HIS A 529 -5.13 0.35 1.58
CA HIS A 529 -3.70 0.66 1.67
C HIS A 529 -3.21 1.54 0.50
N ILE A 530 -4.11 2.18 -0.24
CA ILE A 530 -3.80 2.90 -1.47
C ILE A 530 -4.10 4.39 -1.33
N ASP A 531 -3.14 5.22 -1.75
CA ASP A 531 -3.33 6.65 -1.92
C ASP A 531 -4.41 6.94 -2.97
N VAL A 532 -5.20 7.99 -2.78
CA VAL A 532 -6.24 8.41 -3.73
C VAL A 532 -5.70 9.53 -4.63
N PRO A 533 -5.47 9.27 -5.94
CA PRO A 533 -5.08 10.31 -6.89
C PRO A 533 -6.21 11.31 -7.11
N LEU A 534 -5.87 12.58 -7.33
CA LEU A 534 -6.87 13.63 -7.52
C LEU A 534 -7.77 13.39 -8.73
N ASP A 535 -7.24 12.86 -9.83
CA ASP A 535 -7.99 12.62 -11.07
C ASP A 535 -8.63 11.22 -11.14
N ILE A 536 -8.64 10.45 -10.06
CA ILE A 536 -9.12 9.07 -10.09
C ILE A 536 -10.61 8.98 -10.42
N LEU A 537 -11.44 9.87 -9.89
CA LEU A 537 -12.88 9.88 -10.15
C LEU A 537 -13.20 10.17 -11.62
N ASP A 538 -12.56 11.20 -12.18
CA ASP A 538 -12.69 11.57 -13.59
C ASP A 538 -12.16 10.44 -14.50
N SER A 539 -10.99 9.88 -14.17
CA SER A 539 -10.41 8.74 -14.89
C SER A 539 -11.27 7.48 -14.82
N VAL A 540 -11.89 7.20 -13.67
CA VAL A 540 -12.82 6.07 -13.48
C VAL A 540 -14.03 6.22 -14.39
N ARG A 541 -14.70 7.39 -14.37
CA ARG A 541 -15.87 7.64 -15.23
C ARG A 541 -15.51 7.62 -16.71
N LYS A 542 -14.35 8.15 -17.06
CA LYS A 542 -13.91 8.22 -18.46
C LYS A 542 -13.58 6.84 -19.01
N ASN A 543 -12.82 6.04 -18.28
CA ASN A 543 -12.31 4.76 -18.77
C ASN A 543 -13.26 3.57 -18.52
N THR A 544 -14.45 3.84 -17.99
CA THR A 544 -15.49 2.84 -17.75
C THR A 544 -16.74 3.25 -18.53
N VAL A 545 -17.18 2.40 -19.44
CA VAL A 545 -18.32 2.67 -20.32
C VAL A 545 -19.23 1.45 -20.32
N GLU A 546 -20.47 1.67 -19.92
CA GLU A 546 -21.48 0.62 -19.73
C GLU A 546 -21.60 -0.27 -20.98
N GLY A 547 -21.52 -1.59 -20.78
CA GLY A 547 -21.60 -2.60 -21.83
C GLY A 547 -20.34 -2.78 -22.66
N HIS A 548 -19.30 -1.96 -22.47
CA HIS A 548 -18.17 -1.91 -23.41
C HIS A 548 -16.79 -1.87 -22.75
N LEU A 549 -16.54 -0.95 -21.82
CA LEU A 549 -15.22 -0.70 -21.25
C LEU A 549 -15.24 -0.87 -19.73
N VAL A 550 -14.25 -1.58 -19.21
CA VAL A 550 -13.92 -1.60 -17.78
C VAL A 550 -12.53 -1.01 -17.56
N TYR A 551 -12.34 -0.35 -16.43
CA TYR A 551 -11.05 0.24 -16.11
C TYR A 551 -10.35 -0.54 -14.98
N ALA A 552 -9.22 -1.14 -15.28
CA ALA A 552 -8.41 -1.90 -14.32
C ALA A 552 -7.03 -1.23 -14.17
N PRO A 553 -6.91 -0.14 -13.38
CA PRO A 553 -5.64 0.57 -13.22
C PRO A 553 -4.57 -0.34 -12.63
N ILE A 554 -3.32 -0.13 -13.05
CA ILE A 554 -2.15 -0.76 -12.44
C ILE A 554 -1.67 0.14 -11.31
N VAL A 555 -1.65 -0.44 -10.11
CA VAL A 555 -1.18 0.19 -8.87
C VAL A 555 0.34 0.08 -8.75
N GLY A 556 0.97 1.12 -8.22
CA GLY A 556 2.38 1.08 -7.83
C GLY A 556 2.52 0.56 -6.40
N ARG A 557 3.18 -0.57 -6.19
CA ARG A 557 3.48 -1.09 -4.85
C ARG A 557 4.74 -0.44 -4.31
N LEU A 558 4.61 0.32 -3.24
CA LEU A 558 5.72 0.92 -2.53
C LEU A 558 6.55 -0.15 -1.81
N HIS A 559 7.85 0.07 -1.77
CA HIS A 559 8.75 -0.71 -0.94
C HIS A 559 8.63 -0.29 0.51
N CYS A 560 9.13 -1.17 1.38
CA CYS A 560 9.26 -0.86 2.78
C CYS A 560 10.01 0.46 3.01
N GLY A 561 9.47 1.31 3.89
CA GLY A 561 10.04 2.62 4.20
C GLY A 561 9.94 3.66 3.09
N SER A 562 9.21 3.35 2.02
CA SER A 562 8.90 4.32 0.98
C SER A 562 7.53 4.92 1.20
N THR A 563 7.40 6.17 0.78
CA THR A 563 6.22 7.01 0.84
C THR A 563 5.78 7.39 -0.57
N TYR A 564 4.63 8.05 -0.67
CA TYR A 564 4.14 8.61 -1.92
C TYR A 564 5.03 9.75 -2.46
N VAL A 565 5.99 10.27 -1.70
CA VAL A 565 6.86 11.39 -2.15
C VAL A 565 8.16 10.88 -2.79
N ASP A 566 8.77 9.83 -2.22
CA ASP A 566 10.01 9.25 -2.75
C ASP A 566 9.79 8.15 -3.77
N HIS A 567 8.55 7.63 -3.87
CA HIS A 567 8.10 6.73 -4.94
C HIS A 567 9.06 5.55 -5.17
N LYS A 568 9.53 4.85 -4.14
CA LYS A 568 10.37 3.65 -4.34
C LYS A 568 9.48 2.43 -4.33
N GLY A 569 9.46 1.68 -5.42
CA GLY A 569 8.48 0.60 -5.59
C GLY A 569 8.54 -0.07 -6.95
N TYR A 570 7.47 -0.79 -7.29
CA TYR A 570 7.28 -1.42 -8.59
C TYR A 570 5.81 -1.38 -9.01
N TRP A 571 5.53 -1.47 -10.31
CA TRP A 571 4.17 -1.56 -10.84
C TRP A 571 3.65 -3.01 -10.73
N GLU A 572 2.48 -3.22 -10.12
CA GLU A 572 1.84 -4.53 -9.96
C GLU A 572 1.11 -4.94 -11.24
N MET A 573 1.87 -5.44 -12.22
CA MET A 573 1.37 -5.75 -13.56
C MET A 573 0.30 -6.85 -13.58
N GLU A 574 0.38 -7.81 -12.64
CA GLU A 574 -0.46 -9.01 -12.63
C GLU A 574 -1.72 -8.88 -11.73
N GLY A 575 -1.86 -7.78 -10.98
CA GLY A 575 -2.99 -7.58 -10.07
C GLY A 575 -4.21 -6.94 -10.74
N PHE A 576 -5.40 -7.52 -10.53
CA PHE A 576 -6.67 -7.01 -11.07
C PHE A 576 -7.70 -6.72 -9.95
N GLY A 577 -7.23 -6.64 -8.71
CA GLY A 577 -8.06 -6.34 -7.54
C GLY A 577 -8.69 -4.93 -7.55
N LEU A 578 -8.09 -3.98 -8.27
CA LEU A 578 -8.72 -2.69 -8.58
C LEU A 578 -9.39 -2.77 -9.95
N LEU A 579 -10.70 -2.56 -9.95
CA LEU A 579 -11.53 -2.62 -11.15
C LEU A 579 -12.69 -1.64 -11.00
N SER A 580 -12.92 -0.84 -12.03
CA SER A 580 -14.10 -0.02 -12.20
C SER A 580 -14.99 -0.58 -13.29
N ILE A 581 -16.28 -0.70 -12.99
CA ILE A 581 -17.29 -1.32 -13.86
C ILE A 581 -18.69 -0.82 -13.52
N TYR A 582 -19.61 -0.81 -14.48
CA TYR A 582 -21.02 -0.54 -14.22
C TYR A 582 -21.68 -1.70 -13.48
N LYS A 583 -22.65 -1.40 -12.60
CA LYS A 583 -23.40 -2.45 -11.89
C LYS A 583 -24.13 -3.39 -12.86
N SER A 584 -24.69 -2.88 -13.95
CA SER A 584 -25.31 -3.69 -15.01
C SER A 584 -24.35 -4.74 -15.60
N ASP A 585 -23.11 -4.35 -15.88
CA ASP A 585 -22.06 -5.24 -16.38
C ASP A 585 -21.59 -6.25 -15.33
N TRP A 586 -21.47 -5.84 -14.07
CA TRP A 586 -21.18 -6.75 -12.95
C TRP A 586 -22.25 -7.85 -12.81
N MET A 587 -23.52 -7.46 -12.95
CA MET A 587 -24.64 -8.40 -12.93
C MET A 587 -24.62 -9.33 -14.15
N ARG A 588 -24.23 -8.83 -15.33
CA ARG A 588 -24.16 -9.60 -16.58
C ARG A 588 -23.30 -10.87 -16.45
N PHE A 589 -22.18 -10.82 -15.71
CA PHE A 589 -21.33 -11.99 -15.48
C PHE A 589 -21.48 -12.66 -14.10
N GLY A 590 -22.40 -12.17 -13.26
CA GLY A 590 -22.73 -12.78 -11.96
C GLY A 590 -21.82 -12.39 -10.77
N GLY A 591 -21.11 -11.27 -10.84
CA GLY A 591 -20.32 -10.73 -9.71
C GLY A 591 -19.08 -11.54 -9.32
N MET A 592 -18.62 -11.55 -8.07
CA MET A 592 -17.49 -12.38 -7.63
C MET A 592 -17.87 -13.86 -7.49
N ASN A 593 -16.94 -14.76 -7.84
CA ASN A 593 -17.07 -16.19 -7.58
C ASN A 593 -16.84 -16.46 -6.08
N THR A 594 -17.92 -16.45 -5.31
CA THR A 594 -17.88 -16.71 -3.87
C THR A 594 -17.58 -18.18 -3.57
N LYS A 595 -18.08 -19.09 -4.39
CA LYS A 595 -17.96 -20.55 -4.16
C LYS A 595 -16.51 -21.05 -4.15
N ASP A 596 -15.71 -20.68 -5.14
CA ASP A 596 -14.35 -21.22 -5.28
C ASP A 596 -13.33 -20.45 -4.43
N TYR A 597 -13.59 -19.17 -4.16
CA TYR A 597 -12.74 -18.24 -3.42
C TYR A 597 -13.35 -17.85 -2.07
N ASN A 598 -13.85 -18.85 -1.34
CA ASN A 598 -14.24 -18.69 0.05
C ASN A 598 -13.00 -18.72 0.96
N TYR A 599 -12.79 -17.67 1.75
CA TYR A 599 -11.67 -17.60 2.71
C TYR A 599 -10.26 -17.81 2.11
N LYS A 600 -10.11 -17.71 0.78
CA LYS A 600 -8.87 -17.90 0.06
C LYS A 600 -8.37 -16.57 -0.47
N TRP A 601 -7.05 -16.43 -0.47
CA TRP A 601 -6.36 -15.29 -1.05
C TRP A 601 -5.72 -15.67 -2.38
N GLY A 602 -5.98 -14.87 -3.41
CA GLY A 602 -5.34 -14.96 -4.73
C GLY A 602 -6.14 -15.75 -5.76
N GLY A 603 -6.08 -15.26 -7.00
CA GLY A 603 -6.74 -15.83 -8.16
C GLY A 603 -8.19 -15.40 -8.33
N GLU A 604 -8.82 -14.78 -7.32
CA GLU A 604 -10.20 -14.30 -7.42
C GLU A 604 -10.33 -13.15 -8.43
N ASP A 605 -9.29 -12.32 -8.52
CA ASP A 605 -9.20 -11.20 -9.46
C ASP A 605 -8.92 -11.67 -10.89
N TRP A 606 -8.13 -12.74 -11.06
CA TRP A 606 -7.94 -13.41 -12.35
C TRP A 606 -9.20 -14.11 -12.85
N ASP A 607 -9.95 -14.77 -11.96
CA ASP A 607 -11.27 -15.33 -12.29
C ASP A 607 -12.28 -14.25 -12.69
N LEU A 608 -12.32 -13.15 -11.95
CA LEU A 608 -13.13 -11.99 -12.29
C LEU A 608 -12.77 -11.47 -13.68
N LEU A 609 -11.47 -11.30 -13.97
CA LEU A 609 -10.99 -10.83 -15.26
C LEU A 609 -11.39 -11.75 -16.42
N ASP A 610 -11.29 -13.07 -16.25
CA ASP A 610 -11.72 -14.02 -17.28
C ASP A 610 -13.19 -13.82 -17.62
N ARG A 611 -14.04 -13.61 -16.61
CA ARG A 611 -15.48 -13.44 -16.76
C ARG A 611 -15.86 -12.08 -17.35
N VAL A 612 -15.12 -11.03 -17.02
CA VAL A 612 -15.20 -9.72 -17.68
C VAL A 612 -14.92 -9.84 -19.18
N ILE A 613 -13.83 -10.52 -19.56
CA ILE A 613 -13.45 -10.70 -20.97
C ILE A 613 -14.47 -11.57 -21.70
N ASN A 614 -14.94 -12.65 -21.06
CA ASN A 614 -15.97 -13.53 -21.61
C ASN A 614 -17.36 -12.87 -21.68
N ALA A 615 -17.57 -11.76 -20.96
CA ALA A 615 -18.72 -10.88 -21.11
C ALA A 615 -18.52 -9.79 -22.19
N GLU A 616 -17.49 -9.94 -23.03
CA GLU A 616 -17.18 -9.05 -24.16
C GLU A 616 -16.87 -7.61 -23.73
N LEU A 617 -16.34 -7.42 -22.52
CA LEU A 617 -15.90 -6.12 -22.04
C LEU A 617 -14.40 -5.93 -22.33
N LYS A 618 -14.05 -4.76 -22.87
CA LYS A 618 -12.66 -4.38 -23.12
C LYS A 618 -12.06 -3.79 -21.85
N VAL A 619 -10.88 -4.28 -21.48
CA VAL A 619 -10.15 -3.80 -20.29
C VAL A 619 -9.21 -2.67 -20.68
N VAL A 620 -9.48 -1.47 -20.15
CA VAL A 620 -8.57 -0.31 -20.22
C VAL A 620 -7.59 -0.39 -19.06
N ARG A 621 -6.28 -0.32 -19.35
CA ARG A 621 -5.24 -0.57 -18.36
C ARG A 621 -4.00 0.28 -18.59
N ILE A 622 -3.69 1.12 -17.61
CA ILE A 622 -2.49 1.96 -17.53
C ILE A 622 -1.91 1.91 -16.11
N LYS A 623 -0.63 2.21 -15.96
CA LYS A 623 0.00 2.55 -14.68
C LYS A 623 -0.52 3.90 -14.27
N HIS A 624 -1.32 3.97 -13.22
CA HIS A 624 -1.98 5.22 -12.85
C HIS A 624 -1.07 6.00 -11.88
N PRO A 625 -0.52 7.17 -12.26
CA PRO A 625 0.33 7.96 -11.37
C PRO A 625 -0.45 8.36 -10.10
N GLY A 626 0.23 8.36 -8.94
CA GLY A 626 -0.41 8.66 -7.65
C GLY A 626 -1.19 7.50 -7.04
N LEU A 627 -1.45 6.41 -7.78
CA LEU A 627 -2.16 5.25 -7.25
C LEU A 627 -1.13 4.29 -6.64
N TYR A 628 -0.70 4.60 -5.42
CA TYR A 628 0.37 3.88 -4.74
C TYR A 628 -0.17 3.10 -3.55
N HIS A 629 0.18 1.82 -3.52
CA HIS A 629 -0.15 0.90 -2.44
C HIS A 629 1.02 0.88 -1.45
N HIS A 630 0.76 1.28 -0.22
CA HIS A 630 1.72 1.27 0.88
C HIS A 630 2.21 -0.13 1.19
N TYR A 631 3.47 -0.23 1.61
CA TYR A 631 3.98 -1.52 2.05
C TYR A 631 3.23 -1.95 3.31
N HIS A 632 2.74 -3.18 3.31
CA HIS A 632 2.34 -3.87 4.52
C HIS A 632 2.72 -5.35 4.39
N THR A 633 2.90 -6.02 5.51
CA THR A 633 3.19 -7.45 5.54
C THR A 633 1.96 -8.24 5.07
N LYS A 634 2.19 -9.32 4.32
CA LYS A 634 1.10 -10.25 3.98
C LYS A 634 0.82 -11.13 5.18
N HIS A 635 -0.07 -10.71 6.07
CA HIS A 635 -0.60 -11.61 7.09
C HIS A 635 -1.28 -12.81 6.40
N LYS A 636 -0.75 -14.01 6.63
CA LYS A 636 -1.31 -15.27 6.07
C LYS A 636 -2.64 -15.68 6.71
N SER A 637 -3.18 -14.92 7.66
CA SER A 637 -4.34 -15.35 8.45
C SER A 637 -5.23 -14.16 8.82
N TRP A 638 -6.17 -13.84 7.93
CA TRP A 638 -7.45 -13.25 8.31
C TRP A 638 -8.41 -14.37 8.79
N ASN A 639 -7.89 -15.25 9.66
CA ASN A 639 -8.61 -16.41 10.17
C ASN A 639 -9.17 -16.12 11.55
#